data_AF-A0A3N5GHK0-F1
#
_entry.id   AF-A0A3N5GHK0-F1
#
_cell.length_a   1.000
_cell.length_b   1.000
_cell.length_c   1.000
_cell.angle_alpha   90.00
_cell.angle_beta   90.00
_cell.angle_gamma   90.00
#
_symmetry.space_group_name_H-M   'P 1'
#
loop_
_entity.id
_entity.type
_entity.pdbx_description
1 polymer ?
#
loop_
_entity_poly.entity_id
_entity_poly.type
_entity_poly.pdbx_seq_one_letter_code
_entity_poly.pdbx_strand_id
1 'polypeptide(L)'
;EIPPQVAITDFSIFNESQAFDPSAENPIRLNYDQNFISFEFAALDYHAPGLNQYAYKLEGFDKDWVRAGTRNYASYTNLPGGEYTFRVQAANSDGVWNETGAALKLVVTPPFWQTWPFQLGLFLGVASLVAVGFQWRVRAVREQNAQLQKMVGEQKRVEVELRQSEARFRAMYDNAAVGMAMMSLDRKIININQTSAQMTGYSLEELVGTDPTRLSHPDDLQIGREQFQELVAGKIPGFQMEKRFIRKNGETFWGRVTYSLVPDKDGQPEYMVGIIEDVTEEREAEKTLAESEARFRTLYNSAEMGIVLVDLGSDGNVPLDDARFNHLVATQRLNPAMLRMFGYTADEMQQIAVASLIYSEDLGLDRNEFRQLITGEIDSFRVEKRFVRKDGSVFWGRLTDSLARTADGAPRMVIGIIEDITEERQAAERLAAQEAEYRRLLEQRIAERTEELNLANERLREKAAQDAVTAERTRLARDLHDAVTQTLFSTTLIADVLPDIWEMNQNEGKRRLEEVRQLTRGALAEMRTLLVELRPNALVEVPLPTLLRQLTEALIGRSRINIELSTEGERKLPADVQVSLYRIAQEALNNVVKHAKASQAVVTLHCAESVRLTVADNGAGFDPSTVTADHLGLKIMRERAETIGAKFSIYSEPGEGTQISVVWEEKPFTTK
;
A
#
# COMPACT_ATOMS: atom_id res chain seq x y z
N GLU A 1 -167.01 16.75 23.75
CA GLU A 1 -166.38 17.19 25.01
C GLU A 1 -164.98 17.73 24.74
N ILE A 2 -164.45 18.57 25.64
CA ILE A 2 -163.13 19.21 25.53
C ILE A 2 -162.12 18.33 26.29
N PRO A 3 -160.97 17.97 25.69
CA PRO A 3 -159.97 17.12 26.36
C PRO A 3 -159.35 17.83 27.57
N PRO A 4 -158.99 17.09 28.65
CA PRO A 4 -158.56 17.71 29.89
C PRO A 4 -157.13 18.26 29.78
N GLN A 5 -156.88 19.45 30.31
CA GLN A 5 -155.51 19.96 30.42
C GLN A 5 -154.73 19.12 31.44
N VAL A 6 -153.50 18.74 31.11
CA VAL A 6 -152.60 18.02 32.02
C VAL A 6 -151.47 18.94 32.44
N ALA A 7 -151.11 18.93 33.72
CA ALA A 7 -149.98 19.66 34.26
C ALA A 7 -149.07 18.70 35.03
N ILE A 8 -147.75 18.94 34.96
CA ILE A 8 -146.79 18.27 35.84
C ILE A 8 -146.89 18.99 37.18
N THR A 9 -147.19 18.25 38.24
CA THR A 9 -147.46 18.78 39.57
C THR A 9 -146.26 18.68 40.50
N ASP A 10 -145.40 17.68 40.30
CA ASP A 10 -144.16 17.54 41.04
C ASP A 10 -143.03 16.98 40.17
N PHE A 11 -141.81 17.38 40.47
CA PHE A 11 -140.59 16.77 39.96
C PHE A 11 -139.67 16.51 41.15
N SER A 12 -139.31 15.25 41.36
CA SER A 12 -138.54 14.80 42.52
C SER A 12 -137.23 14.15 42.08
N ILE A 13 -136.16 14.41 42.83
CA ILE A 13 -134.87 13.70 42.72
C ILE A 13 -134.70 12.91 44.02
N PHE A 14 -134.47 11.59 43.96
CA PHE A 14 -134.41 10.72 45.15
C PHE A 14 -135.61 10.85 46.11
N ASN A 15 -136.82 11.05 45.57
CA ASN A 15 -138.05 11.30 46.33
C ASN A 15 -138.10 12.64 47.11
N GLU A 16 -137.17 13.56 46.85
CA GLU A 16 -137.24 14.94 47.33
C GLU A 16 -137.73 15.87 46.20
N SER A 17 -138.90 16.45 46.43
CA SER A 17 -139.56 17.41 45.53
C SER A 17 -138.66 18.61 45.29
N GLN A 18 -138.42 18.91 44.02
CA GLN A 18 -137.61 20.01 43.55
C GLN A 18 -138.51 21.12 43.04
N ALA A 19 -138.18 22.37 43.38
CA ALA A 19 -138.83 23.51 42.77
C ALA A 19 -138.50 23.53 41.27
N PHE A 20 -139.52 23.41 40.43
CA PHE A 20 -139.40 23.57 38.98
C PHE A 20 -140.48 24.53 38.48
N ASP A 21 -140.14 25.29 37.43
CA ASP A 21 -141.11 26.09 36.70
C ASP A 21 -141.50 25.34 35.42
N PRO A 22 -142.73 24.82 35.31
CA PRO A 22 -143.19 24.11 34.12
C PRO A 22 -143.24 24.98 32.86
N SER A 23 -143.16 26.31 33.00
CA SER A 23 -143.16 27.26 31.87
C SER A 23 -141.75 27.74 31.48
N ALA A 24 -140.71 27.38 32.24
CA ALA A 24 -139.36 27.84 31.97
C ALA A 24 -138.74 27.12 30.76
N GLU A 25 -138.10 27.87 29.87
CA GLU A 25 -137.40 27.30 28.71
C GLU A 25 -136.11 26.55 29.09
N ASN A 26 -135.54 26.84 30.26
CA ASN A 26 -134.27 26.26 30.71
C ASN A 26 -134.46 24.84 31.25
N PRO A 27 -133.66 23.86 30.78
CA PRO A 27 -133.78 22.49 31.25
C PRO A 27 -133.23 22.31 32.67
N ILE A 28 -133.82 21.39 33.41
CA ILE A 28 -133.31 20.95 34.72
C ILE A 28 -132.00 20.19 34.52
N ARG A 29 -130.92 20.64 35.16
CA ARG A 29 -129.61 19.98 35.06
C ARG A 29 -129.42 18.99 36.21
N LEU A 30 -129.14 17.75 35.84
CA LEU A 30 -128.83 16.65 36.75
C LEU A 30 -127.33 16.34 36.67
N ASN A 31 -126.71 16.11 37.82
CA ASN A 31 -125.38 15.53 37.89
C ASN A 31 -125.46 14.01 37.68
N TYR A 32 -124.38 13.39 37.19
CA TYR A 32 -124.36 11.92 36.95
C TYR A 32 -124.64 11.09 38.21
N ASP A 33 -124.47 11.65 39.40
CA ASP A 33 -124.77 11.01 40.69
C ASP A 33 -126.24 11.14 41.12
N GLN A 34 -127.02 12.01 40.48
CA GLN A 34 -128.46 12.16 40.66
C GLN A 34 -129.24 11.16 39.81
N ASN A 35 -129.08 9.88 40.15
CA ASN A 35 -129.46 8.77 39.29
C ASN A 35 -130.89 8.23 39.50
N PHE A 36 -131.74 8.88 40.29
CA PHE A 36 -133.15 8.54 40.44
C PHE A 36 -134.00 9.81 40.35
N ILE A 37 -134.91 9.86 39.37
CA ILE A 37 -135.85 10.98 39.20
C ILE A 37 -137.28 10.48 39.04
N SER A 38 -138.24 11.28 39.50
CA SER A 38 -139.68 11.00 39.34
C SER A 38 -140.48 12.25 39.02
N PHE A 39 -141.60 12.05 38.34
CA PHE A 39 -142.54 13.09 37.91
C PHE A 39 -143.93 12.72 38.41
N GLU A 40 -144.65 13.67 38.98
CA GLU A 40 -146.09 13.56 39.23
C GLU A 40 -146.85 14.53 38.33
N PHE A 41 -148.04 14.17 37.90
CA PHE A 41 -148.85 14.94 36.97
C PHE A 41 -150.34 14.74 37.24
N ALA A 42 -151.18 15.70 36.89
CA ALA A 42 -152.62 15.61 37.09
C ALA A 42 -153.40 16.22 35.92
N ALA A 43 -154.61 15.71 35.69
CA ALA A 43 -155.52 16.19 34.66
C ALA A 43 -156.57 17.10 35.30
N LEU A 44 -156.78 18.28 34.73
CA LEU A 44 -157.73 19.30 35.17
C LEU A 44 -159.14 18.95 34.65
N ASP A 45 -159.71 17.84 35.14
CA ASP A 45 -161.10 17.43 34.93
C ASP A 45 -161.78 17.18 36.28
N TYR A 46 -162.86 17.93 36.54
CA TYR A 46 -163.56 17.95 37.82
C TYR A 46 -164.82 17.06 37.86
N HIS A 47 -165.24 16.47 36.72
CA HIS A 47 -166.47 15.67 36.68
C HIS A 47 -166.28 14.25 37.22
N ALA A 48 -165.17 13.59 36.88
CA ALA A 48 -164.84 12.24 37.37
C ALA A 48 -163.32 12.00 37.43
N PRO A 49 -162.57 12.70 38.32
CA PRO A 49 -161.11 12.71 38.32
C PRO A 49 -160.45 11.33 38.50
N GLY A 50 -161.14 10.39 39.16
CA GLY A 50 -160.64 9.01 39.36
C GLY A 50 -160.69 8.12 38.11
N LEU A 51 -161.30 8.56 37.00
CA LEU A 51 -161.37 7.84 35.74
C LEU A 51 -160.42 8.37 34.66
N ASN A 52 -159.65 9.42 34.97
CA ASN A 52 -158.70 10.00 34.03
C ASN A 52 -157.56 9.02 33.70
N GLN A 53 -157.21 8.91 32.42
CA GLN A 53 -156.09 8.07 31.98
C GLN A 53 -154.89 8.91 31.56
N TYR A 54 -153.68 8.47 31.89
CA TYR A 54 -152.43 9.16 31.57
C TYR A 54 -151.53 8.34 30.67
N ALA A 55 -150.72 9.03 29.87
CA ALA A 55 -149.62 8.46 29.10
C ALA A 55 -148.43 9.40 29.18
N TYR A 56 -147.22 8.87 29.38
CA TYR A 56 -146.00 9.68 29.44
C TYR A 56 -144.87 9.11 28.59
N LYS A 57 -143.86 9.93 28.29
CA LYS A 57 -142.67 9.52 27.54
C LYS A 57 -141.49 10.41 27.93
N LEU A 58 -140.34 9.83 28.23
CA LEU A 58 -139.06 10.55 28.31
C LEU A 58 -138.31 10.45 26.98
N GLU A 59 -138.46 11.48 26.15
CA GLU A 59 -137.72 11.59 24.89
C GLU A 59 -136.22 11.62 25.17
N GLY A 60 -135.46 10.83 24.39
CA GLY A 60 -134.04 10.57 24.64
C GLY A 60 -133.76 9.26 25.40
N PHE A 61 -134.77 8.67 26.05
CA PHE A 61 -134.65 7.39 26.77
C PHE A 61 -135.72 6.37 26.34
N ASP A 62 -137.00 6.75 26.40
CA ASP A 62 -138.12 5.90 25.99
C ASP A 62 -138.30 5.88 24.48
N LYS A 63 -138.51 4.68 23.92
CA LYS A 63 -138.80 4.51 22.49
C LYS A 63 -140.23 4.96 22.14
N ASP A 64 -141.24 4.57 22.93
CA ASP A 64 -142.68 4.81 22.70
C ASP A 64 -143.39 5.39 23.95
N TRP A 65 -144.65 5.83 23.81
CA TRP A 65 -145.47 6.33 24.93
C TRP A 65 -145.84 5.21 25.93
N VAL A 66 -145.60 5.44 27.21
CA VAL A 66 -145.96 4.55 28.31
C VAL A 66 -147.38 4.89 28.80
N ARG A 67 -148.35 4.00 28.56
CA ARG A 67 -149.73 4.14 29.07
C ARG A 67 -149.78 3.83 30.57
N ALA A 68 -150.08 4.82 31.40
CA ALA A 68 -150.08 4.71 32.86
C ALA A 68 -151.46 4.40 33.46
N GLY A 69 -152.52 4.36 32.64
CA GLY A 69 -153.90 4.21 33.15
C GLY A 69 -154.23 5.36 34.08
N THR A 70 -154.81 5.10 35.26
CA THR A 70 -155.10 6.15 36.26
C THR A 70 -153.88 6.60 37.07
N ARG A 71 -152.70 5.98 36.86
CA ARG A 71 -151.48 6.34 37.59
C ARG A 71 -150.95 7.69 37.13
N ASN A 72 -150.73 8.57 38.10
CA ASN A 72 -150.44 9.96 37.89
C ASN A 72 -148.95 10.31 38.20
N TYR A 73 -148.05 9.31 38.15
CA TYR A 73 -146.61 9.49 38.34
C TYR A 73 -145.75 8.56 37.44
N ALA A 74 -144.50 8.95 37.21
CA ALA A 74 -143.46 8.24 36.45
C ALA A 74 -142.09 8.34 37.14
N SER A 75 -141.18 7.37 36.97
CA SER A 75 -139.82 7.42 37.53
C SER A 75 -138.77 6.78 36.60
N TYR A 76 -137.53 7.26 36.65
CA TYR A 76 -136.38 6.79 35.86
C TYR A 76 -135.14 6.65 36.74
N THR A 77 -134.32 5.64 36.42
CA THR A 77 -133.05 5.39 37.13
C THR A 77 -131.87 5.27 36.17
N ASN A 78 -130.69 5.69 36.61
CA ASN A 78 -129.42 5.60 35.88
C ASN A 78 -129.52 6.11 34.43
N LEU A 79 -130.10 7.29 34.25
CA LEU A 79 -130.11 7.95 32.95
C LEU A 79 -128.66 8.26 32.51
N PRO A 80 -128.22 7.83 31.31
CA PRO A 80 -126.93 8.21 30.77
C PRO A 80 -126.77 9.74 30.64
N GLY A 81 -125.55 10.24 30.58
CA GLY A 81 -125.31 11.66 30.29
C GLY A 81 -125.91 12.04 28.93
N GLY A 82 -126.77 13.06 28.88
CA GLY A 82 -127.53 13.44 27.68
C GLY A 82 -128.66 14.43 27.96
N GLU A 83 -129.32 14.87 26.90
CA GLU A 83 -130.51 15.75 26.97
C GLU A 83 -131.79 14.92 26.81
N TYR A 84 -132.78 15.18 27.68
CA TYR A 84 -134.03 14.44 27.76
C TYR A 84 -135.22 15.40 27.83
N THR A 85 -136.40 14.98 27.35
CA THR A 85 -137.65 15.74 27.51
C THR A 85 -138.77 14.83 27.99
N PHE A 86 -139.25 15.03 29.22
CA PHE A 86 -140.41 14.32 29.75
C PHE A 86 -141.68 14.93 29.18
N ARG A 87 -142.58 14.12 28.63
CA ARG A 87 -143.89 14.52 28.12
C ARG A 87 -144.98 13.70 28.77
N VAL A 88 -146.12 14.32 29.03
CA VAL A 88 -147.31 13.64 29.57
C VAL A 88 -148.59 14.14 28.89
N GLN A 89 -149.51 13.23 28.64
CA GLN A 89 -150.83 13.45 28.06
C GLN A 89 -151.89 12.78 28.94
N ALA A 90 -153.13 13.29 28.93
CA ALA A 90 -154.23 12.71 29.69
C ALA A 90 -155.52 12.61 28.86
N ALA A 91 -156.38 11.66 29.20
CA ALA A 91 -157.73 11.51 28.69
C ALA A 91 -158.76 11.58 29.83
N ASN A 92 -159.93 12.13 29.52
CA ASN A 92 -161.07 12.19 30.43
C ASN A 92 -161.78 10.83 30.57
N SER A 93 -162.86 10.78 31.36
CA SER A 93 -163.69 9.57 31.55
C SER A 93 -164.28 8.99 30.26
N ASP A 94 -164.42 9.81 29.21
CA ASP A 94 -165.00 9.41 27.91
C ASP A 94 -163.92 8.92 26.92
N GLY A 95 -162.64 8.92 27.33
CA GLY A 95 -161.53 8.41 26.54
C GLY A 95 -160.95 9.39 25.52
N VAL A 96 -161.28 10.69 25.59
CA VAL A 96 -160.77 11.72 24.67
C VAL A 96 -159.42 12.26 25.18
N TRP A 97 -158.34 12.07 24.41
CA TRP A 97 -156.97 12.42 24.78
C TRP A 97 -156.59 13.88 24.45
N ASN A 98 -155.88 14.54 25.37
CA ASN A 98 -155.17 15.78 25.12
C ASN A 98 -153.77 15.50 24.58
N GLU A 99 -153.59 15.70 23.27
CA GLU A 99 -152.30 15.45 22.61
C GLU A 99 -151.25 16.57 22.82
N THR A 100 -151.66 17.79 23.19
CA THR A 100 -150.71 18.87 23.47
C THR A 100 -149.89 18.56 24.73
N GLY A 101 -150.54 18.00 25.75
CA GLY A 101 -149.89 17.53 26.97
C GLY A 101 -149.16 18.62 27.77
N ALA A 102 -148.28 18.18 28.68
CA ALA A 102 -147.27 18.99 29.36
C ALA A 102 -145.89 18.38 29.14
N ALA A 103 -144.84 19.21 29.12
CA ALA A 103 -143.47 18.77 28.90
C ALA A 103 -142.46 19.45 29.83
N LEU A 104 -141.40 18.73 30.22
CA LEU A 104 -140.32 19.22 31.07
C LEU A 104 -138.96 18.73 30.54
N LYS A 105 -138.02 19.63 30.27
CA LYS A 105 -136.69 19.30 29.72
C LYS A 105 -135.67 19.05 30.84
N LEU A 106 -134.82 18.03 30.67
CA LEU A 106 -133.74 17.67 31.61
C LEU A 106 -132.42 17.42 30.88
N VAL A 107 -131.29 17.68 31.54
CA VAL A 107 -129.94 17.36 31.02
C VAL A 107 -129.13 16.68 32.10
N VAL A 108 -128.69 15.43 31.88
CA VAL A 108 -127.77 14.71 32.77
C VAL A 108 -126.33 14.96 32.30
N THR A 109 -125.47 15.50 33.18
CA THR A 109 -124.04 15.71 32.87
C THR A 109 -123.25 14.40 33.04
N PRO A 110 -122.37 14.00 32.09
CA PRO A 110 -121.58 12.77 32.22
C PRO A 110 -120.41 12.90 33.22
N PRO A 111 -119.90 11.78 33.79
CA PRO A 111 -118.80 11.80 34.76
C PRO A 111 -117.46 12.21 34.13
N PHE A 112 -116.59 12.86 34.91
CA PHE A 112 -115.37 13.50 34.39
C PHE A 112 -114.38 12.53 33.73
N TRP A 113 -114.29 11.27 34.16
CA TRP A 113 -113.38 10.28 33.55
C TRP A 113 -113.83 9.78 32.16
N GLN A 114 -115.07 10.06 31.78
CA GLN A 114 -115.58 9.81 30.42
C GLN A 114 -115.41 11.03 29.51
N THR A 115 -114.82 12.13 30.02
CA THR A 115 -114.53 13.31 29.21
C THR A 115 -113.29 13.10 28.36
N TRP A 116 -113.32 13.63 27.14
CA TRP A 116 -112.20 13.60 26.21
C TRP A 116 -110.86 14.12 26.80
N PRO A 117 -110.82 15.24 27.56
CA PRO A 117 -109.57 15.73 28.14
C PRO A 117 -108.91 14.72 29.10
N PHE A 118 -109.70 14.01 29.90
CA PHE A 118 -109.17 13.02 30.84
C PHE A 118 -108.59 11.80 30.12
N GLN A 119 -109.30 11.27 29.12
CA GLN A 119 -108.85 10.11 28.35
C GLN A 119 -107.56 10.41 27.57
N LEU A 120 -107.46 11.60 26.97
CA LEU A 120 -106.26 12.05 26.28
C LEU A 120 -105.07 12.20 27.25
N GLY A 121 -105.30 12.76 28.44
CA GLY A 121 -104.30 12.88 29.49
C GLY A 121 -103.76 11.53 29.97
N LEU A 122 -104.65 10.54 30.14
CA LEU A 122 -104.28 9.18 30.53
C LEU A 122 -103.40 8.51 29.46
N PHE A 123 -103.77 8.64 28.18
CA PHE A 123 -102.99 8.08 27.07
C PHE A 123 -101.59 8.70 26.99
N LEU A 124 -101.47 10.02 27.08
CA LEU A 124 -100.19 10.72 27.07
C LEU A 124 -99.30 10.34 28.27
N GLY A 125 -99.89 10.14 29.45
CA GLY A 125 -99.18 9.67 30.64
C GLY A 125 -98.56 8.29 30.44
N VAL A 126 -99.32 7.34 29.88
CA VAL A 126 -98.82 5.99 29.58
C VAL A 126 -97.73 6.03 28.51
N ALA A 127 -97.90 6.80 27.44
CA ALA A 127 -96.90 6.94 26.37
C ALA A 127 -95.58 7.52 26.90
N SER A 128 -95.66 8.51 27.80
CA SER A 128 -94.48 9.12 28.44
C SER A 128 -93.70 8.12 29.31
N LEU A 129 -94.40 7.30 30.10
CA LEU A 129 -93.77 6.25 30.92
C LEU A 129 -93.02 5.21 30.08
N VAL A 130 -93.61 4.80 28.95
CA VAL A 130 -92.95 3.87 28.01
C VAL A 130 -91.70 4.51 27.40
N ALA A 131 -91.78 5.78 26.98
CA ALA A 131 -90.64 6.50 26.41
C ALA A 131 -89.48 6.64 27.41
N VAL A 132 -89.78 6.96 28.68
CA VAL A 132 -88.79 7.04 29.76
C VAL A 132 -88.14 5.67 30.00
N GLY A 133 -88.93 4.59 30.06
CA GLY A 133 -88.41 3.23 30.21
C GLY A 133 -87.48 2.82 29.07
N PHE A 134 -87.86 3.15 27.83
CA PHE A 134 -87.04 2.89 26.64
C PHE A 134 -85.71 3.68 26.67
N GLN A 135 -85.76 4.98 26.98
CA GLN A 135 -84.56 5.80 27.09
C GLN A 135 -83.62 5.31 28.19
N TRP A 136 -84.15 4.90 29.35
CA TRP A 136 -83.36 4.33 30.43
C TRP A 136 -82.68 3.03 30.02
N ARG A 137 -83.40 2.14 29.33
CA ARG A 137 -82.84 0.88 28.82
C ARG A 137 -81.69 1.10 27.83
N VAL A 138 -81.85 2.05 26.89
CA VAL A 138 -80.81 2.37 25.90
C VAL A 138 -79.56 2.93 26.57
N ARG A 139 -79.69 3.78 27.60
CA ARG A 139 -78.54 4.29 28.37
C ARG A 139 -77.81 3.16 29.09
N ALA A 140 -78.52 2.28 29.79
CA ALA A 140 -77.91 1.16 30.50
C ALA A 140 -77.11 0.22 29.58
N VAL A 141 -77.62 -0.06 28.37
CA VAL A 141 -76.92 -0.90 27.39
C VAL A 141 -75.66 -0.21 26.85
N ARG A 142 -75.70 1.11 26.62
CA ARG A 142 -74.52 1.87 26.16
C ARG A 142 -73.40 1.87 27.21
N GLU A 143 -73.75 2.00 28.48
CA GLU A 143 -72.78 1.96 29.58
C GLU A 143 -72.12 0.59 29.71
N GLN A 144 -72.88 -0.51 29.62
CA GLN A 144 -72.33 -1.87 29.63
C GLN A 144 -71.38 -2.12 28.45
N ASN A 145 -71.76 -1.69 27.24
CA ASN A 145 -70.91 -1.84 26.06
C ASN A 145 -69.61 -1.02 26.17
N ALA A 146 -69.66 0.18 26.76
CA ALA A 146 -68.47 1.00 26.98
C ALA A 146 -67.50 0.34 27.98
N GLN A 147 -68.02 -0.27 29.06
CA GLN A 147 -67.20 -1.01 30.03
C GLN A 147 -66.54 -2.26 29.42
N LEU A 148 -67.29 -3.02 28.63
CA LEU A 148 -66.77 -4.19 27.91
C LEU A 148 -65.64 -3.83 26.93
N GLN A 149 -65.81 -2.75 26.15
CA GLN A 149 -64.77 -2.29 25.24
C GLN A 149 -63.49 -1.86 25.98
N LYS A 150 -63.62 -1.26 27.17
CA LYS A 150 -62.48 -0.89 28.00
C LYS A 150 -61.71 -2.12 28.52
N MET A 151 -62.41 -3.13 29.04
CA MET A 151 -61.80 -4.37 29.52
C MET A 151 -61.07 -5.14 28.40
N VAL A 152 -61.67 -5.26 27.21
CA VAL A 152 -61.03 -5.93 26.07
C VAL A 152 -59.80 -5.14 25.59
N GLY A 153 -59.86 -3.81 25.62
CA GLY A 153 -58.72 -2.96 25.29
C GLY A 153 -57.55 -3.12 26.26
N GLU A 154 -57.83 -3.17 27.57
CA GLU A 154 -56.81 -3.39 28.61
C GLU A 154 -56.19 -4.80 28.51
N GLN A 155 -56.99 -5.85 28.30
CA GLN A 155 -56.49 -7.21 28.14
C GLN A 155 -55.57 -7.33 26.91
N LYS A 156 -55.97 -6.76 25.77
CA LYS A 156 -55.13 -6.74 24.56
C LYS A 156 -53.85 -5.94 24.77
N ARG A 157 -53.88 -4.86 25.55
CA ARG A 157 -52.68 -4.06 25.83
C ARG A 157 -51.68 -4.85 26.65
N VAL A 158 -52.14 -5.54 27.70
CA VAL A 158 -51.30 -6.40 28.53
C VAL A 158 -50.74 -7.57 27.70
N GLU A 159 -51.54 -8.19 26.84
CA GLU A 159 -51.09 -9.28 25.97
C GLU A 159 -50.03 -8.81 24.95
N VAL A 160 -50.24 -7.65 24.31
CA VAL A 160 -49.27 -7.07 23.38
C VAL A 160 -47.99 -6.67 24.10
N GLU A 161 -48.08 -6.05 25.28
CA GLU A 161 -46.93 -5.66 26.09
C GLU A 161 -46.14 -6.88 26.56
N LEU A 162 -46.83 -7.95 26.99
CA LEU A 162 -46.22 -9.22 27.34
C LEU A 162 -45.51 -9.86 26.14
N ARG A 163 -46.19 -9.95 24.99
CA ARG A 163 -45.62 -10.51 23.75
C ARG A 163 -44.41 -9.71 23.27
N GLN A 164 -44.47 -8.39 23.38
CA GLN A 164 -43.33 -7.52 23.04
C GLN A 164 -42.19 -7.68 24.04
N SER A 165 -42.49 -7.83 25.33
CA SER A 165 -41.47 -8.08 26.36
C SER A 165 -40.79 -9.43 26.16
N GLU A 166 -41.56 -10.49 25.88
CA GLU A 166 -41.05 -11.83 25.59
C GLU A 166 -40.21 -11.85 24.31
N ALA A 167 -40.67 -11.19 23.24
CA ALA A 167 -39.90 -11.06 22.00
C ALA A 167 -38.59 -10.29 22.20
N ARG A 168 -38.62 -9.19 22.97
CA ARG A 168 -37.41 -8.43 23.34
C ARG A 168 -36.45 -9.29 24.17
N PHE A 169 -36.97 -10.02 25.16
CA PHE A 169 -36.15 -10.90 25.99
C PHE A 169 -35.50 -12.01 25.15
N ARG A 170 -36.27 -12.70 24.30
CA ARG A 170 -35.74 -13.74 23.42
C ARG A 170 -34.68 -13.18 22.47
N ALA A 171 -34.90 -12.01 21.89
CA ALA A 171 -33.91 -11.35 21.03
C ALA A 171 -32.62 -11.00 21.78
N MET A 172 -32.71 -10.53 23.03
CA MET A 172 -31.53 -10.26 23.87
C MET A 172 -30.81 -11.55 24.26
N TYR A 173 -31.55 -12.60 24.59
CA TYR A 173 -31.01 -13.90 24.97
C TYR A 173 -30.30 -14.60 23.80
N ASP A 174 -30.92 -14.66 22.63
CA ASP A 174 -30.40 -15.39 21.47
C ASP A 174 -29.32 -14.63 20.68
N ASN A 175 -29.37 -13.29 20.65
CA ASN A 175 -28.38 -12.46 19.95
C ASN A 175 -27.28 -11.90 20.86
N ALA A 176 -27.23 -12.31 22.14
CA ALA A 176 -26.12 -11.94 23.00
C ALA A 176 -24.81 -12.43 22.40
N ALA A 177 -23.76 -11.59 22.40
CA ALA A 177 -22.42 -11.99 21.98
C ALA A 177 -21.74 -12.98 22.96
N VAL A 178 -22.41 -13.28 24.07
CA VAL A 178 -21.99 -14.24 25.10
C VAL A 178 -22.90 -15.46 25.08
N GLY A 179 -22.35 -16.60 25.46
CA GLY A 179 -23.16 -17.78 25.75
C GLY A 179 -23.92 -17.60 27.06
N MET A 180 -25.22 -17.87 27.09
CA MET A 180 -26.06 -17.82 28.27
C MET A 180 -26.76 -19.15 28.48
N ALA A 181 -26.69 -19.69 29.70
CA ALA A 181 -27.38 -20.90 30.10
C ALA A 181 -28.14 -20.67 31.40
N MET A 182 -29.38 -21.15 31.46
CA MET A 182 -30.13 -21.31 32.71
C MET A 182 -29.94 -22.75 33.19
N MET A 183 -29.67 -22.93 34.47
CA MET A 183 -29.32 -24.21 35.07
C MET A 183 -30.09 -24.44 36.36
N SER A 184 -30.41 -25.71 36.63
CA SER A 184 -30.88 -26.16 37.93
C SER A 184 -29.76 -26.13 38.96
N LEU A 185 -30.13 -26.10 40.24
CA LEU A 185 -29.19 -26.19 41.37
C LEU A 185 -28.40 -27.52 41.36
N ASP A 186 -28.94 -28.57 40.74
CA ASP A 186 -28.29 -29.87 40.53
C ASP A 186 -27.32 -29.88 39.32
N ARG A 187 -26.90 -28.70 38.83
CA ARG A 187 -25.95 -28.52 37.71
C ARG A 187 -26.43 -29.00 36.34
N LYS A 188 -27.73 -29.16 36.12
CA LYS A 188 -28.25 -29.48 34.77
C LYS A 188 -28.68 -28.24 34.03
N ILE A 189 -28.23 -28.11 32.78
CA ILE A 189 -28.67 -27.03 31.86
C ILE A 189 -30.15 -27.20 31.55
N ILE A 190 -30.98 -26.22 31.92
CA ILE A 190 -32.42 -26.19 31.64
C ILE A 190 -32.66 -25.57 30.26
N ASN A 191 -31.97 -24.47 29.97
CA ASN A 191 -32.08 -23.74 28.71
C ASN A 191 -30.72 -23.11 28.38
N ILE A 192 -30.41 -22.95 27.11
CA ILE A 192 -29.16 -22.39 26.63
C ILE A 192 -29.40 -21.61 25.33
N ASN A 193 -28.72 -20.49 25.14
CA ASN A 193 -28.88 -19.65 23.95
C ASN A 193 -28.09 -20.16 22.74
N GLN A 194 -28.42 -19.63 21.56
CA GLN A 194 -27.78 -20.00 20.30
C GLN A 194 -26.26 -19.74 20.29
N THR A 195 -25.82 -18.63 20.90
CA THR A 195 -24.40 -18.27 20.96
C THR A 195 -23.56 -19.30 21.71
N SER A 196 -24.07 -19.88 22.80
CA SER A 196 -23.37 -20.95 23.52
C SER A 196 -23.20 -22.21 22.67
N ALA A 197 -24.22 -22.55 21.87
CA ALA A 197 -24.15 -23.69 20.95
C ALA A 197 -23.10 -23.45 19.85
N GLN A 198 -23.07 -22.26 19.26
CA GLN A 198 -22.06 -21.88 18.27
C GLN A 198 -20.64 -21.88 18.86
N MET A 199 -20.47 -21.30 20.04
CA MET A 199 -19.19 -21.25 20.75
C MET A 199 -18.70 -22.66 21.11
N THR A 200 -19.55 -23.52 21.66
CA THR A 200 -19.09 -24.85 22.08
C THR A 200 -19.06 -25.86 20.92
N GLY A 201 -19.73 -25.56 19.81
CA GLY A 201 -19.90 -26.47 18.66
C GLY A 201 -20.91 -27.60 18.89
N TYR A 202 -21.61 -27.61 20.03
CA TYR A 202 -22.68 -28.56 20.33
C TYR A 202 -24.05 -27.98 19.95
N SER A 203 -25.01 -28.84 19.61
CA SER A 203 -26.39 -28.37 19.43
C SER A 203 -27.05 -28.04 20.78
N LEU A 204 -28.11 -27.21 20.75
CA LEU A 204 -28.89 -26.88 21.94
C LEU A 204 -29.43 -28.15 22.62
N GLU A 205 -29.92 -29.10 21.82
CA GLU A 205 -30.47 -30.39 22.27
C GLU A 205 -29.43 -31.27 22.95
N GLU A 206 -28.17 -31.23 22.48
CA GLU A 206 -27.06 -31.96 23.09
C GLU A 206 -26.64 -31.37 24.44
N LEU A 207 -26.92 -30.08 24.68
CA LEU A 207 -26.50 -29.33 25.87
C LEU A 207 -27.55 -29.35 26.97
N VAL A 208 -28.84 -29.26 26.61
CA VAL A 208 -29.93 -29.31 27.58
C VAL A 208 -29.93 -30.64 28.34
N GLY A 209 -30.09 -30.58 29.66
CA GLY A 209 -30.10 -31.73 30.57
C GLY A 209 -28.70 -32.23 30.97
N THR A 210 -27.63 -31.71 30.38
CA THR A 210 -26.25 -32.12 30.69
C THR A 210 -25.59 -31.26 31.76
N ASP A 211 -24.51 -31.78 32.35
CA ASP A 211 -23.65 -31.03 33.26
C ASP A 211 -22.60 -30.22 32.46
N PRO A 212 -22.52 -28.89 32.62
CA PRO A 212 -21.60 -28.04 31.87
C PRO A 212 -20.12 -28.32 32.17
N THR A 213 -19.79 -29.04 33.24
CA THR A 213 -18.41 -29.49 33.51
C THR A 213 -17.84 -30.37 32.40
N ARG A 214 -18.69 -31.05 31.63
CA ARG A 214 -18.27 -31.83 30.44
C ARG A 214 -17.58 -30.98 29.36
N LEU A 215 -17.88 -29.68 29.34
CA LEU A 215 -17.29 -28.72 28.41
C LEU A 215 -15.98 -28.14 28.94
N SER A 216 -15.63 -28.39 30.19
CA SER A 216 -14.42 -27.86 30.82
C SER A 216 -13.23 -28.78 30.52
N HIS A 217 -12.04 -28.20 30.39
CA HIS A 217 -10.81 -28.96 30.25
C HIS A 217 -10.54 -29.81 31.51
N PRO A 218 -10.05 -31.07 31.40
CA PRO A 218 -9.85 -31.97 32.53
C PRO A 218 -9.04 -31.38 33.69
N ASP A 219 -7.96 -30.66 33.38
CA ASP A 219 -7.10 -30.02 34.38
C ASP A 219 -7.79 -28.88 35.15
N ASP A 220 -8.83 -28.28 34.57
CA ASP A 220 -9.48 -27.08 35.10
C ASP A 220 -10.78 -27.41 35.84
N LEU A 221 -11.13 -28.70 36.00
CA LEU A 221 -12.37 -29.16 36.64
C LEU A 221 -12.47 -28.77 38.13
N GLN A 222 -11.33 -28.54 38.79
CA GLN A 222 -11.29 -28.13 40.20
C GLN A 222 -11.48 -26.61 40.36
N ILE A 223 -11.27 -25.82 39.30
CA ILE A 223 -11.42 -24.36 39.33
C ILE A 223 -12.90 -24.01 39.55
N GLY A 224 -13.17 -23.17 40.55
CA GLY A 224 -14.52 -22.71 40.86
C GLY A 224 -15.39 -23.69 41.64
N ARG A 225 -14.87 -24.87 42.02
CA ARG A 225 -15.68 -25.92 42.67
C ARG A 225 -16.22 -25.49 44.03
N GLU A 226 -15.38 -24.85 44.84
CA GLU A 226 -15.75 -24.35 46.17
C GLU A 226 -16.75 -23.19 46.06
N GLN A 227 -16.47 -22.22 45.19
CA GLN A 227 -17.39 -21.11 44.91
C GLN A 227 -18.73 -21.62 44.38
N PHE A 228 -18.73 -22.66 43.56
CA PHE A 228 -19.96 -23.29 43.08
C PHE A 228 -20.79 -23.89 44.23
N GLN A 229 -20.15 -24.56 45.19
CA GLN A 229 -20.84 -25.09 46.37
C GLN A 229 -21.42 -23.96 47.24
N GLU A 230 -20.66 -22.87 47.41
CA GLU A 230 -21.14 -21.69 48.15
C GLU A 230 -22.31 -21.00 47.44
N LEU A 231 -22.30 -20.96 46.10
CA LEU A 231 -23.38 -20.41 45.29
C LEU A 231 -24.67 -21.21 45.46
N VAL A 232 -24.62 -22.53 45.32
CA VAL A 232 -25.81 -23.40 45.48
C VAL A 232 -26.32 -23.40 46.92
N ALA A 233 -25.43 -23.25 47.90
CA ALA A 233 -25.80 -23.07 49.29
C ALA A 233 -26.36 -21.67 49.63
N GLY A 234 -26.43 -20.76 48.65
CA GLY A 234 -26.92 -19.39 48.83
C GLY A 234 -26.01 -18.49 49.66
N LYS A 235 -24.75 -18.88 49.87
CA LYS A 235 -23.78 -18.10 50.66
C LYS A 235 -23.19 -16.93 49.88
N ILE A 236 -23.10 -17.06 48.56
CA ILE A 236 -22.68 -16.01 47.64
C ILE A 236 -23.74 -15.82 46.54
N PRO A 237 -23.96 -14.59 46.06
CA PRO A 237 -24.96 -14.32 45.01
C PRO A 237 -24.47 -14.70 43.60
N GLY A 238 -23.16 -14.85 43.41
CA GLY A 238 -22.53 -15.14 42.13
C GLY A 238 -21.02 -15.18 42.25
N PHE A 239 -20.36 -15.74 41.24
CA PHE A 239 -18.91 -15.70 41.12
C PHE A 239 -18.48 -15.77 39.65
N GLN A 240 -17.27 -15.32 39.39
CA GLN A 240 -16.65 -15.37 38.06
C GLN A 240 -15.34 -16.13 38.14
N MET A 241 -15.03 -16.85 37.07
CA MET A 241 -13.75 -17.52 36.87
C MET A 241 -13.40 -17.59 35.40
N GLU A 242 -12.12 -17.77 35.11
CA GLU A 242 -11.64 -18.09 33.77
C GLU A 242 -11.08 -19.50 33.77
N LYS A 243 -11.45 -20.29 32.77
CA LYS A 243 -10.96 -21.65 32.59
C LYS A 243 -10.99 -22.05 31.12
N ARG A 244 -10.29 -23.13 30.80
CA ARG A 244 -10.30 -23.72 29.46
C ARG A 244 -11.55 -24.55 29.25
N PHE A 245 -12.16 -24.37 28.08
CA PHE A 245 -13.29 -25.14 27.60
C PHE A 245 -12.90 -25.92 26.34
N ILE A 246 -13.50 -27.09 26.14
CA ILE A 246 -13.26 -27.95 24.99
C ILE A 246 -14.51 -27.94 24.10
N ARG A 247 -14.33 -27.50 22.85
CA ARG A 247 -15.35 -27.53 21.80
C ARG A 247 -15.59 -28.97 21.33
N LYS A 248 -16.71 -29.22 20.65
CA LYS A 248 -17.07 -30.55 20.11
C LYS A 248 -16.01 -31.14 19.16
N ASN A 249 -15.29 -30.29 18.42
CA ASN A 249 -14.20 -30.68 17.52
C ASN A 249 -12.88 -31.02 18.26
N GLY A 250 -12.83 -30.89 19.59
CA GLY A 250 -11.64 -31.12 20.42
C GLY A 250 -10.76 -29.87 20.63
N GLU A 251 -11.07 -28.75 19.98
CA GLU A 251 -10.36 -27.49 20.14
C GLU A 251 -10.60 -26.89 21.52
N THR A 252 -9.56 -26.30 22.11
CA THR A 252 -9.67 -25.64 23.43
C THR A 252 -9.75 -24.13 23.25
N PHE A 253 -10.62 -23.47 24.01
CA PHE A 253 -10.73 -22.02 24.07
C PHE A 253 -10.78 -21.54 25.53
N TRP A 254 -10.37 -20.31 25.77
CA TRP A 254 -10.47 -19.70 27.10
C TRP A 254 -11.85 -19.10 27.28
N GLY A 255 -12.60 -19.59 28.27
CA GLY A 255 -13.90 -19.06 28.61
C GLY A 255 -13.87 -18.35 29.96
N ARG A 256 -14.30 -17.09 29.98
CA ARG A 256 -14.67 -16.39 31.20
C ARG A 256 -16.11 -16.72 31.52
N VAL A 257 -16.33 -17.45 32.61
CA VAL A 257 -17.66 -17.88 33.04
C VAL A 257 -18.07 -17.19 34.32
N THR A 258 -19.26 -16.57 34.28
CA THR A 258 -19.91 -15.94 35.42
C THR A 258 -21.16 -16.73 35.77
N TYR A 259 -21.23 -17.20 37.00
CA TYR A 259 -22.44 -17.83 37.55
C TYR A 259 -23.14 -16.87 38.49
N SER A 260 -24.45 -16.74 38.37
CA SER A 260 -25.29 -15.94 39.26
C SER A 260 -26.50 -16.75 39.72
N LEU A 261 -26.81 -16.66 41.01
CA LEU A 261 -27.97 -17.31 41.60
C LEU A 261 -29.21 -16.44 41.42
N VAL A 262 -30.31 -17.05 40.98
CA VAL A 262 -31.61 -16.39 40.88
C VAL A 262 -32.53 -17.00 41.95
N PRO A 263 -32.95 -16.20 42.95
CA PRO A 263 -33.87 -16.67 43.97
C PRO A 263 -35.33 -16.62 43.51
N ASP A 264 -36.19 -17.42 44.14
CA ASP A 264 -37.64 -17.39 44.01
C ASP A 264 -38.26 -16.19 44.75
N LYS A 265 -39.59 -16.11 44.76
CA LYS A 265 -40.36 -15.04 45.43
C LYS A 265 -40.19 -15.02 46.96
N ASP A 266 -39.79 -16.13 47.56
CA ASP A 266 -39.58 -16.31 49.00
C ASP A 266 -38.08 -16.17 49.37
N GLY A 267 -37.23 -15.82 48.40
CA GLY A 267 -35.79 -15.59 48.58
C GLY A 267 -34.94 -16.86 48.60
N GLN A 268 -35.53 -18.03 48.28
CA GLN A 268 -34.81 -19.29 48.20
C GLN A 268 -34.17 -19.48 46.83
N PRO A 269 -33.01 -20.17 46.72
CA PRO A 269 -32.40 -20.47 45.43
C PRO A 269 -33.37 -21.20 44.48
N GLU A 270 -33.67 -20.67 43.29
CA GLU A 270 -34.59 -21.28 42.32
C GLU A 270 -33.81 -21.92 41.16
N TYR A 271 -32.98 -21.12 40.50
CA TYR A 271 -32.11 -21.54 39.41
C TYR A 271 -30.87 -20.66 39.36
N MET A 272 -29.93 -21.00 38.50
CA MET A 272 -28.69 -20.26 38.32
C MET A 272 -28.47 -19.95 36.84
N VAL A 273 -27.90 -18.78 36.56
CA VAL A 273 -27.56 -18.34 35.21
C VAL A 273 -26.04 -18.42 35.06
N GLY A 274 -25.58 -19.13 34.04
CA GLY A 274 -24.19 -19.15 33.60
C GLY A 274 -24.04 -18.32 32.34
N ILE A 275 -23.12 -17.36 32.35
CA ILE A 275 -22.72 -16.58 31.18
C ILE A 275 -21.29 -16.96 30.83
N ILE A 276 -21.01 -17.33 29.58
CA ILE A 276 -19.68 -17.64 29.06
C ILE A 276 -19.29 -16.67 27.96
N GLU A 277 -18.14 -16.03 28.12
CA GLU A 277 -17.50 -15.18 27.13
C GLU A 277 -16.22 -15.87 26.64
N ASP A 278 -16.01 -15.96 25.33
CA ASP A 278 -14.77 -16.46 24.74
C ASP A 278 -13.72 -15.33 24.76
N VAL A 279 -12.67 -15.50 25.55
CA VAL A 279 -11.61 -14.51 25.77
C VAL A 279 -10.29 -14.93 25.11
N THR A 280 -10.36 -15.87 24.17
CA THR A 280 -9.17 -16.41 23.50
C THR A 280 -8.43 -15.34 22.70
N GLU A 281 -9.13 -14.54 21.90
CA GLU A 281 -8.53 -13.46 21.10
C GLU A 281 -7.86 -12.39 21.97
N GLU A 282 -8.48 -12.00 23.09
CA GLU A 282 -7.92 -11.04 24.05
C GLU A 282 -6.60 -11.55 24.63
N ARG A 283 -6.58 -12.82 25.06
CA ARG A 283 -5.38 -13.48 25.60
C ARG A 283 -4.28 -13.63 24.55
N GLU A 284 -4.61 -13.98 23.32
CA GLU A 284 -3.65 -14.11 22.23
C GLU A 284 -3.06 -12.76 21.84
N ALA A 285 -3.86 -11.70 21.82
CA ALA A 285 -3.41 -10.34 21.58
C ALA A 285 -2.48 -9.84 22.70
N GLU A 286 -2.85 -10.03 23.97
CA GLU A 286 -2.01 -9.68 25.11
C GLU A 286 -0.70 -10.46 25.11
N LYS A 287 -0.76 -11.77 24.86
CA LYS A 287 0.44 -12.61 24.77
C LYS A 287 1.33 -12.16 23.61
N THR A 288 0.76 -11.90 22.44
CA THR A 288 1.52 -11.42 21.26
C THR A 288 2.18 -10.07 21.55
N LEU A 289 1.47 -9.15 22.20
CA LEU A 289 2.00 -7.86 22.64
C LEU A 289 3.13 -8.06 23.66
N ALA A 290 2.91 -8.86 24.71
CA ALA A 290 3.91 -9.13 25.74
C ALA A 290 5.16 -9.82 25.16
N GLU A 291 5.00 -10.78 24.26
CA GLU A 291 6.11 -11.40 23.54
C GLU A 291 6.84 -10.39 22.63
N SER A 292 6.11 -9.51 21.93
CA SER A 292 6.71 -8.46 21.11
C SER A 292 7.48 -7.44 21.96
N GLU A 293 6.95 -7.07 23.13
CA GLU A 293 7.61 -6.16 24.08
C GLU A 293 8.85 -6.83 24.69
N ALA A 294 8.75 -8.10 25.07
CA ALA A 294 9.89 -8.87 25.56
C ALA A 294 10.98 -9.03 24.50
N ARG A 295 10.60 -9.30 23.24
CA ARG A 295 11.52 -9.33 22.09
C ARG A 295 12.20 -7.98 21.89
N PHE A 296 11.44 -6.89 21.85
CA PHE A 296 11.97 -5.53 21.72
C PHE A 296 12.93 -5.20 22.86
N ARG A 297 12.52 -5.43 24.12
CA ARG A 297 13.34 -5.18 25.31
C ARG A 297 14.65 -5.97 25.28
N THR A 298 14.60 -7.21 24.82
CA THR A 298 15.80 -8.06 24.66
C THR A 298 16.74 -7.46 23.63
N LEU A 299 16.26 -7.20 22.41
CA LEU A 299 17.07 -6.61 21.32
C LEU A 299 17.66 -5.25 21.72
N TYR A 300 16.84 -4.40 22.35
CA TYR A 300 17.24 -3.09 22.84
C TYR A 300 18.36 -3.20 23.89
N ASN A 301 18.21 -4.09 24.88
CA ASN A 301 19.17 -4.25 25.96
C ASN A 301 20.45 -4.99 25.57
N SER A 302 20.37 -5.93 24.62
CA SER A 302 21.51 -6.72 24.17
C SER A 302 22.31 -6.07 23.04
N ALA A 303 21.78 -5.01 22.41
CA ALA A 303 22.53 -4.26 21.41
C ALA A 303 23.85 -3.72 21.99
N GLU A 304 24.93 -3.82 21.22
CA GLU A 304 26.25 -3.29 21.60
C GLU A 304 26.41 -1.80 21.23
N MET A 305 25.56 -1.30 20.34
CA MET A 305 25.48 0.13 20.00
C MET A 305 24.64 0.89 21.03
N GLY A 306 24.99 2.16 21.25
CA GLY A 306 24.18 3.06 22.07
C GLY A 306 22.88 3.40 21.35
N ILE A 307 21.74 3.09 21.94
CA ILE A 307 20.41 3.42 21.38
C ILE A 307 19.72 4.40 22.32
N VAL A 308 19.23 5.49 21.76
CA VAL A 308 18.43 6.50 22.43
C VAL A 308 17.09 6.66 21.72
N LEU A 309 16.01 6.65 22.49
CA LEU A 309 14.65 6.89 21.99
C LEU A 309 14.11 8.17 22.61
N VAL A 310 13.65 9.09 21.75
CA VAL A 310 13.14 10.41 22.13
C VAL A 310 11.69 10.52 21.67
N ASP A 311 10.73 10.56 22.60
CA ASP A 311 9.31 10.80 22.28
C ASP A 311 9.08 12.28 21.98
N LEU A 312 8.47 12.58 20.82
CA LEU A 312 8.18 13.94 20.36
C LEU A 312 6.81 14.46 20.85
N GLY A 313 6.02 13.65 21.55
CA GLY A 313 4.68 13.99 22.03
C GLY A 313 3.57 13.78 20.99
N SER A 314 2.31 13.79 21.43
CA SER A 314 1.13 13.47 20.61
C SER A 314 0.67 14.59 19.67
N ASP A 315 1.17 15.81 19.88
CA ASP A 315 0.58 17.01 19.28
C ASP A 315 1.28 17.40 17.97
N GLY A 316 2.30 16.65 17.54
CA GLY A 316 3.10 16.94 16.34
C GLY A 316 3.85 18.29 16.35
N ASN A 317 3.66 19.08 17.40
CA ASN A 317 4.20 20.42 17.53
C ASN A 317 5.45 20.33 18.40
N VAL A 318 6.61 20.09 17.77
CA VAL A 318 7.90 20.10 18.44
C VAL A 318 8.26 21.57 18.71
N PRO A 319 8.26 22.06 19.97
CA PRO A 319 8.60 23.46 20.24
C PRO A 319 10.10 23.66 19.98
N LEU A 320 10.42 24.42 18.93
CA LEU A 320 11.77 24.72 18.45
C LEU A 320 12.44 25.86 19.26
N ASP A 321 12.43 25.80 20.60
CA ASP A 321 13.25 26.70 21.42
C ASP A 321 14.57 26.04 21.84
N ASP A 322 15.66 26.83 21.86
CA ASP A 322 17.00 26.35 22.25
C ASP A 322 17.04 25.84 23.72
N ALA A 323 16.07 26.25 24.54
CA ALA A 323 15.94 25.84 25.94
C ALA A 323 15.39 24.40 26.09
N ARG A 324 14.49 23.92 25.21
CA ARG A 324 14.00 22.55 25.21
C ARG A 324 14.78 21.59 24.33
N PHE A 325 15.68 22.06 23.45
CA PHE A 325 16.67 21.20 22.78
C PHE A 325 17.50 20.39 23.78
N ASN A 326 17.90 21.02 24.90
CA ASN A 326 18.56 20.33 26.01
C ASN A 326 17.58 19.54 26.92
N HIS A 327 16.28 19.86 26.89
CA HIS A 327 15.26 19.20 27.72
C HIS A 327 14.64 17.95 27.07
N LEU A 328 14.72 17.82 25.73
CA LEU A 328 14.34 16.63 24.96
C LEU A 328 15.11 15.36 25.41
N VAL A 329 16.16 15.57 26.20
CA VAL A 329 17.05 14.56 26.81
C VAL A 329 16.46 13.96 28.10
N ALA A 330 15.61 14.70 28.81
CA ALA A 330 15.05 14.25 30.09
C ALA A 330 13.98 13.15 29.94
N THR A 331 13.47 12.89 28.73
CA THR A 331 12.48 11.84 28.41
C THR A 331 13.09 10.65 27.66
N GLN A 332 14.43 10.59 27.56
CA GLN A 332 15.13 9.60 26.76
C GLN A 332 15.09 8.20 27.38
N ARG A 333 14.72 7.21 26.58
CA ARG A 333 15.03 5.81 26.90
C ARG A 333 16.38 5.49 26.31
N LEU A 334 17.34 5.18 27.18
CA LEU A 334 18.72 4.81 26.83
C LEU A 334 18.93 3.32 27.06
N ASN A 335 19.58 2.65 26.11
CA ASN A 335 19.92 1.24 26.29
C ASN A 335 21.18 1.07 27.17
N PRO A 336 21.42 -0.12 27.74
CA PRO A 336 22.58 -0.37 28.58
C PRO A 336 23.93 -0.14 27.86
N ALA A 337 23.99 -0.33 26.54
CA ALA A 337 25.21 -0.05 25.78
C ALA A 337 25.54 1.45 25.72
N MET A 338 24.54 2.33 25.60
CA MET A 338 24.75 3.77 25.67
C MET A 338 25.40 4.19 27.00
N LEU A 339 24.92 3.62 28.11
CA LEU A 339 25.47 3.88 29.45
C LEU A 339 26.92 3.40 29.56
N ARG A 340 27.22 2.18 29.09
CA ARG A 340 28.59 1.62 29.08
C ARG A 340 29.53 2.43 28.18
N MET A 341 29.07 2.80 26.98
CA MET A 341 29.86 3.50 25.96
C MET A 341 30.35 4.86 26.47
N PHE A 342 29.48 5.61 27.14
CA PHE A 342 29.83 6.93 27.66
C PHE A 342 30.32 6.93 29.11
N GLY A 343 30.15 5.81 29.84
CA GLY A 343 30.62 5.65 31.22
C GLY A 343 29.75 6.31 32.29
N TYR A 344 28.49 6.63 31.97
CA TYR A 344 27.54 7.24 32.90
C TYR A 344 26.50 6.23 33.38
N THR A 345 25.99 6.43 34.60
CA THR A 345 24.78 5.74 35.06
C THR A 345 23.53 6.32 34.41
N ALA A 346 22.41 5.58 34.43
CA ALA A 346 21.13 6.08 33.93
C ALA A 346 20.70 7.39 34.60
N ASP A 347 20.87 7.50 35.93
CA ASP A 347 20.50 8.69 36.69
C ASP A 347 21.40 9.90 36.35
N GLU A 348 22.69 9.67 36.12
CA GLU A 348 23.63 10.71 35.70
C GLU A 348 23.31 11.21 34.28
N MET A 349 23.02 10.30 33.34
CA MET A 349 22.68 10.67 31.96
C MET A 349 21.45 11.56 31.86
N GLN A 350 20.45 11.38 32.73
CA GLN A 350 19.24 12.22 32.75
C GLN A 350 19.54 13.68 33.15
N GLN A 351 20.67 13.94 33.81
CA GLN A 351 21.02 15.26 34.34
C GLN A 351 22.08 15.97 33.49
N ILE A 352 22.65 15.30 32.50
CA ILE A 352 23.74 15.81 31.68
C ILE A 352 23.20 16.44 30.40
N ALA A 353 23.72 17.61 30.05
CA ALA A 353 23.39 18.24 28.78
C ALA A 353 24.04 17.48 27.62
N VAL A 354 23.28 17.13 26.57
CA VAL A 354 23.81 16.43 25.38
C VAL A 354 24.99 17.15 24.74
N ALA A 355 25.00 18.49 24.75
CA ALA A 355 26.14 19.27 24.25
C ALA A 355 27.46 18.94 24.98
N SER A 356 27.43 18.52 26.24
CA SER A 356 28.64 18.13 26.98
C SER A 356 29.17 16.74 26.62
N LEU A 357 28.35 15.91 25.96
CA LEU A 357 28.76 14.61 25.42
C LEU A 357 29.44 14.74 24.05
N ILE A 358 29.40 15.93 23.42
CA ILE A 358 29.95 16.19 22.09
C ILE A 358 31.23 17.01 22.25
N TYR A 359 32.24 16.69 21.46
CA TYR A 359 33.49 17.45 21.43
C TYR A 359 33.22 18.89 20.94
N SER A 360 33.89 19.88 21.54
CA SER A 360 33.52 21.30 21.36
C SER A 360 33.57 21.80 19.92
N GLU A 361 34.50 21.30 19.10
CA GLU A 361 34.61 21.65 17.67
C GLU A 361 33.53 21.00 16.81
N ASP A 362 32.92 19.93 17.31
CA ASP A 362 31.91 19.14 16.60
C ASP A 362 30.48 19.56 17.01
N LEU A 363 30.36 20.54 17.91
CA LEU A 363 29.09 21.13 18.31
C LEU A 363 28.41 21.83 17.13
N GLY A 364 27.18 21.42 16.84
CA GLY A 364 26.37 22.02 15.79
C GLY A 364 26.60 21.45 14.38
N LEU A 365 27.50 20.47 14.22
CA LEU A 365 27.74 19.79 12.93
C LEU A 365 26.45 19.26 12.29
N ASP A 366 25.52 18.77 13.10
CA ASP A 366 24.28 18.11 12.68
C ASP A 366 23.02 18.87 13.08
N ARG A 367 23.14 20.15 13.46
CA ARG A 367 22.00 20.94 13.94
C ARG A 367 20.92 21.12 12.88
N ASN A 368 21.31 21.30 11.62
CA ASN A 368 20.38 21.52 10.52
C ASN A 368 19.64 20.23 10.15
N GLU A 369 20.38 19.13 10.06
CA GLU A 369 19.87 17.80 9.75
C GLU A 369 18.91 17.33 10.84
N PHE A 370 19.27 17.52 12.12
CA PHE A 370 18.38 17.20 13.22
C PHE A 370 17.10 18.04 13.20
N ARG A 371 17.19 19.34 12.86
CA ARG A 371 16.01 20.19 12.67
C ARG A 371 15.10 19.66 11.56
N GLN A 372 15.69 19.27 10.42
CA GLN A 372 14.94 18.69 9.30
C GLN A 372 14.30 17.35 9.67
N LEU A 373 14.94 16.55 10.51
CA LEU A 373 14.41 15.27 10.99
C LEU A 373 13.15 15.47 11.83
N ILE A 374 13.20 16.36 12.84
CA ILE A 374 12.06 16.60 13.74
C ILE A 374 10.91 17.36 13.07
N THR A 375 11.17 18.15 12.03
CA THR A 375 10.13 18.75 11.18
C THR A 375 9.56 17.77 10.16
N GLY A 376 10.17 16.57 10.04
CA GLY A 376 9.76 15.53 9.10
C GLY A 376 10.15 15.81 7.64
N GLU A 377 11.03 16.79 7.39
CA GLU A 377 11.61 17.09 6.07
C GLU A 377 12.52 15.96 5.57
N ILE A 378 13.19 15.26 6.50
CA ILE A 378 13.98 14.06 6.22
C ILE A 378 13.59 12.92 7.18
N ASP A 379 13.75 11.68 6.75
CA ASP A 379 13.43 10.49 7.57
C ASP A 379 14.61 9.98 8.40
N SER A 380 15.85 10.26 7.97
CA SER A 380 17.06 9.87 8.68
C SER A 380 18.26 10.66 8.21
N PHE A 381 19.27 10.80 9.07
CA PHE A 381 20.60 11.27 8.67
C PHE A 381 21.69 10.51 9.43
N ARG A 382 22.92 10.60 8.92
CA ARG A 382 24.11 10.02 9.55
C ARG A 382 25.21 11.07 9.63
N VAL A 383 25.87 11.13 10.78
CA VAL A 383 27.03 11.99 11.02
C VAL A 383 28.08 11.25 11.83
N GLU A 384 29.35 11.47 11.51
CA GLU A 384 30.47 11.00 12.33
C GLU A 384 31.05 12.19 13.08
N LYS A 385 31.07 12.11 14.41
CA LYS A 385 31.56 13.19 15.27
C LYS A 385 32.24 12.63 16.52
N ARG A 386 33.06 13.46 17.15
CA ARG A 386 33.76 13.12 18.39
C ARG A 386 32.82 13.31 19.57
N PHE A 387 32.76 12.30 20.42
CA PHE A 387 32.02 12.28 21.66
C PHE A 387 32.98 12.21 22.85
N VAL A 388 32.55 12.74 23.98
CA VAL A 388 33.33 12.81 25.22
C VAL A 388 32.67 11.91 26.26
N ARG A 389 33.45 10.98 26.83
CA ARG A 389 33.02 10.11 27.93
C ARG A 389 33.14 10.81 29.28
N LYS A 390 32.56 10.21 30.33
CA LYS A 390 32.63 10.68 31.71
C LYS A 390 34.06 10.89 32.22
N ASP A 391 34.99 10.04 31.81
CA ASP A 391 36.40 10.12 32.21
C ASP A 391 37.20 11.18 31.40
N GLY A 392 36.54 11.89 30.49
CA GLY A 392 37.13 12.88 29.60
C GLY A 392 37.78 12.30 28.35
N SER A 393 37.79 10.97 28.18
CA SER A 393 38.29 10.35 26.95
C SER A 393 37.38 10.67 25.77
N VAL A 394 37.98 10.87 24.60
CA VAL A 394 37.27 11.17 23.36
C VAL A 394 37.20 9.93 22.50
N PHE A 395 36.05 9.71 21.85
CA PHE A 395 35.88 8.64 20.87
C PHE A 395 35.16 9.15 19.62
N TRP A 396 35.42 8.52 18.48
CA TRP A 396 34.67 8.78 17.26
C TRP A 396 33.38 7.97 17.31
N GLY A 397 32.25 8.67 17.30
CA GLY A 397 30.94 8.05 17.23
C GLY A 397 30.29 8.28 15.86
N ARG A 398 29.78 7.21 15.27
CA ARG A 398 28.87 7.27 14.13
C ARG A 398 27.44 7.35 14.66
N LEU A 399 26.84 8.53 14.58
CA LEU A 399 25.47 8.80 14.97
C LEU A 399 24.55 8.64 13.75
N THR A 400 23.54 7.79 13.88
CA THR A 400 22.43 7.69 12.92
C THR A 400 21.13 8.00 13.65
N ASP A 401 20.48 9.10 13.27
CA ASP A 401 19.17 9.46 13.79
C ASP A 401 18.10 9.17 12.74
N SER A 402 16.99 8.57 13.16
CA SER A 402 15.86 8.20 12.30
C SER A 402 14.53 8.57 12.94
N LEU A 403 13.57 9.03 12.13
CA LEU A 403 12.24 9.41 12.58
C LEU A 403 11.27 8.22 12.45
N ALA A 404 10.71 7.80 13.57
CA ALA A 404 9.55 6.91 13.63
C ALA A 404 8.26 7.74 13.60
N ARG A 405 7.34 7.33 12.73
CA ARG A 405 6.05 8.00 12.49
C ARG A 405 4.89 7.16 13.05
N THR A 406 3.79 7.83 13.38
CA THR A 406 2.51 7.18 13.69
C THR A 406 1.85 6.61 12.41
N ALA A 407 0.77 5.83 12.56
CA ALA A 407 0.07 5.20 11.43
C ALA A 407 -0.55 6.20 10.43
N ASP A 408 -0.84 7.42 10.88
CA ASP A 408 -1.30 8.57 10.11
C ASP A 408 -0.15 9.41 9.52
N GLY A 409 1.11 9.01 9.72
CA GLY A 409 2.30 9.63 9.11
C GLY A 409 2.92 10.78 9.91
N ALA A 410 2.35 11.15 11.06
CA ALA A 410 2.87 12.22 11.90
C ALA A 410 4.19 11.81 12.60
N PRO A 411 5.15 12.73 12.79
CA PRO A 411 6.35 12.50 13.58
C PRO A 411 6.00 12.06 15.01
N ARG A 412 6.51 10.90 15.47
CA ARG A 412 6.22 10.34 16.79
C ARG A 412 7.44 10.26 17.71
N MET A 413 8.54 9.76 17.18
CA MET A 413 9.71 9.42 17.99
C MET A 413 10.98 9.51 17.15
N VAL A 414 12.07 10.01 17.73
CA VAL A 414 13.40 9.93 17.13
C VAL A 414 14.15 8.75 17.74
N ILE A 415 14.78 7.95 16.88
CA ILE A 415 15.64 6.83 17.25
C ILE A 415 17.06 7.21 16.87
N GLY A 416 17.90 7.46 17.88
CA GLY A 416 19.32 7.71 17.69
C GLY A 416 20.15 6.47 18.00
N ILE A 417 21.04 6.11 17.09
CA ILE A 417 21.97 4.99 17.23
C ILE A 417 23.39 5.54 17.15
N ILE A 418 24.19 5.28 18.18
CA ILE A 418 25.59 5.66 18.27
C ILE A 418 26.44 4.40 18.28
N GLU A 419 27.35 4.31 17.31
CA GLU A 419 28.38 3.27 17.22
C GLU A 419 29.75 3.90 17.50
N ASP A 420 30.55 3.28 18.37
CA ASP A 420 31.94 3.70 18.59
C ASP A 420 32.83 3.13 17.47
N ILE A 421 33.30 4.01 16.60
CA ILE A 421 34.11 3.67 15.43
C ILE A 421 35.60 3.99 15.65
N THR A 422 36.02 4.23 16.90
CA THR A 422 37.40 4.62 17.20
C THR A 422 38.40 3.54 16.79
N GLU A 423 38.13 2.26 17.12
CA GLU A 423 38.99 1.15 16.72
C GLU A 423 38.99 0.96 15.20
N GLU A 424 37.85 1.12 14.53
CA GLU A 424 37.71 1.06 13.07
C GLU A 424 38.60 2.12 12.41
N ARG A 425 38.52 3.38 12.87
CA ARG A 425 39.35 4.47 12.34
C ARG A 425 40.84 4.25 12.63
N GLN A 426 41.21 3.86 13.84
CA GLN A 426 42.60 3.57 14.19
C GLN A 426 43.17 2.39 13.39
N ALA A 427 42.36 1.37 13.08
CA ALA A 427 42.76 0.27 12.21
C ALA A 427 42.96 0.75 10.77
N ALA A 428 42.04 1.57 10.24
CA ALA A 428 42.14 2.15 8.91
C ALA A 428 43.38 3.04 8.76
N GLU A 429 43.66 3.90 9.75
CA GLU A 429 44.85 4.75 9.77
C GLU A 429 46.15 3.93 9.86
N ARG A 430 46.19 2.88 10.70
CA ARG A 430 47.34 1.96 10.77
C ARG A 430 47.60 1.27 9.44
N LEU A 431 46.55 0.80 8.78
CA LEU A 431 46.65 0.16 7.47
C LEU A 431 47.15 1.15 6.41
N ALA A 432 46.62 2.37 6.39
CA ALA A 432 47.05 3.41 5.46
C ALA A 432 48.52 3.80 5.67
N ALA A 433 48.97 3.91 6.93
CA ALA A 433 50.37 4.15 7.25
C ALA A 433 51.27 3.00 6.79
N GLN A 434 50.86 1.75 7.01
CA GLN A 434 51.59 0.56 6.56
C GLN A 434 51.67 0.49 5.02
N GLU A 435 50.58 0.81 4.32
CA GLU A 435 50.56 0.85 2.85
C GLU A 435 51.48 1.94 2.31
N ALA A 436 51.50 3.13 2.92
CA ALA A 436 52.42 4.21 2.55
C ALA A 436 53.89 3.82 2.75
N GLU A 437 54.22 3.17 3.87
CA GLU A 437 55.57 2.66 4.12
C GLU A 437 55.97 1.57 3.10
N TYR A 438 55.07 0.62 2.83
CA TYR A 438 55.31 -0.43 1.85
C TYR A 438 55.51 0.12 0.44
N ARG A 439 54.68 1.10 0.02
CA ARG A 439 54.85 1.79 -1.27
C ARG A 439 56.21 2.47 -1.37
N ARG A 440 56.63 3.18 -0.32
CA ARG A 440 57.95 3.85 -0.29
C ARG A 440 59.11 2.85 -0.41
N LEU A 441 59.06 1.74 0.33
CA LEU A 441 60.08 0.68 0.24
C LEU A 441 60.11 0.03 -1.14
N LEU A 442 58.93 -0.21 -1.72
CA LEU A 442 58.81 -0.79 -3.06
C LEU A 442 59.40 0.15 -4.12
N GLU A 443 59.10 1.45 -4.06
CA GLU A 443 59.68 2.46 -4.95
C GLU A 443 61.20 2.52 -4.85
N GLN A 444 61.74 2.49 -3.63
CA GLN A 444 63.20 2.43 -3.42
C GLN A 444 63.79 1.15 -4.06
N ARG A 445 63.13 0.00 -3.88
CA ARG A 445 63.59 -1.27 -4.43
C ARG A 445 63.53 -1.30 -5.96
N ILE A 446 62.50 -0.70 -6.54
CA ILE A 446 62.37 -0.53 -8.00
C ILE A 446 63.51 0.36 -8.52
N ALA A 447 63.82 1.47 -7.84
CA ALA A 447 64.92 2.35 -8.23
C ALA A 447 66.28 1.62 -8.20
N GLU A 448 66.60 0.94 -7.08
CA GLU A 448 67.82 0.12 -6.94
C GLU A 448 67.93 -0.93 -8.06
N ARG A 449 66.87 -1.69 -8.31
CA ARG A 449 66.86 -2.72 -9.37
C ARG A 449 66.97 -2.14 -10.77
N THR A 450 66.38 -0.97 -11.02
CA THR A 450 66.48 -0.28 -12.30
C THR A 450 67.90 0.18 -12.57
N GLU A 451 68.60 0.70 -11.55
CA GLU A 451 70.01 1.07 -11.65
C GLU A 451 70.91 -0.15 -11.89
N GLU A 452 70.72 -1.24 -11.13
CA GLU A 452 71.43 -2.51 -11.35
C GLU A 452 71.24 -3.03 -12.78
N LEU A 453 70.01 -2.98 -13.30
CA LEU A 453 69.68 -3.43 -14.64
C LEU A 453 70.31 -2.55 -15.72
N ASN A 454 70.32 -1.23 -15.53
CA ASN A 454 70.96 -0.29 -16.46
C ASN A 454 72.47 -0.54 -16.54
N LEU A 455 73.14 -0.68 -15.40
CA LEU A 455 74.56 -1.03 -15.33
C LEU A 455 74.85 -2.38 -16.00
N ALA A 456 74.00 -3.38 -15.78
CA ALA A 456 74.15 -4.68 -16.43
C ALA A 456 73.97 -4.58 -17.96
N ASN A 457 73.00 -3.80 -18.43
CA ASN A 457 72.76 -3.57 -19.86
C ASN A 457 73.91 -2.82 -20.54
N GLU A 458 74.50 -1.83 -19.89
CA GLU A 458 75.67 -1.12 -20.40
C GLU A 458 76.86 -2.07 -20.57
N ARG A 459 77.16 -2.88 -19.55
CA ARG A 459 78.23 -3.91 -19.63
C ARG A 459 77.98 -4.92 -20.75
N LEU A 460 76.73 -5.34 -20.94
CA LEU A 460 76.38 -6.26 -22.03
C LEU A 460 76.57 -5.61 -23.40
N ARG A 461 76.24 -4.33 -23.56
CA ARG A 461 76.47 -3.58 -24.81
C ARG A 461 77.96 -3.42 -25.12
N GLU A 462 78.77 -3.07 -24.11
CA GLU A 462 80.23 -2.98 -24.27
C GLU A 462 80.84 -4.32 -24.68
N LYS A 463 80.42 -5.41 -24.01
CA LYS A 463 80.87 -6.75 -24.35
C LYS A 463 80.47 -7.14 -25.78
N ALA A 464 79.22 -6.88 -26.17
CA ALA A 464 78.75 -7.16 -27.52
C ALA A 464 79.53 -6.37 -28.59
N ALA A 465 79.86 -5.11 -28.32
CA ALA A 465 80.69 -4.30 -29.21
C ALA A 465 82.12 -4.87 -29.34
N GLN A 466 82.72 -5.28 -28.23
CA GLN A 466 84.05 -5.90 -28.23
C GLN A 466 84.08 -7.23 -28.97
N ASP A 467 83.07 -8.07 -28.75
CA ASP A 467 82.91 -9.36 -29.43
C ASP A 467 82.72 -9.15 -30.94
N ALA A 468 81.93 -8.15 -31.35
CA ALA A 468 81.75 -7.79 -32.76
C ALA A 468 83.06 -7.34 -33.42
N VAL A 469 83.82 -6.44 -32.78
CA VAL A 469 85.13 -5.99 -33.29
C VAL A 469 86.11 -7.16 -33.42
N THR A 470 86.12 -8.07 -32.45
CA THR A 470 87.02 -9.23 -32.44
C THR A 470 86.65 -10.24 -33.53
N ALA A 471 85.36 -10.50 -33.73
CA ALA A 471 84.85 -11.35 -34.80
C ALA A 471 85.21 -10.78 -36.18
N GLU A 472 85.04 -9.47 -36.36
CA GLU A 472 85.38 -8.76 -37.61
C GLU A 472 86.87 -8.87 -37.91
N ARG A 473 87.73 -8.58 -36.92
CA ARG A 473 89.19 -8.71 -37.05
C ARG A 473 89.63 -10.13 -37.42
N THR A 474 88.97 -11.13 -36.84
CA THR A 474 89.28 -12.54 -37.10
C THR A 474 88.85 -12.96 -38.50
N ARG A 475 87.70 -12.50 -38.98
CA ARG A 475 87.26 -12.72 -40.37
C ARG A 475 88.23 -12.08 -41.36
N LEU A 476 88.60 -10.83 -41.14
CA LEU A 476 89.50 -10.07 -42.01
C LEU A 476 90.91 -10.66 -42.08
N ALA A 477 91.44 -11.16 -40.96
CA ALA A 477 92.72 -11.88 -40.95
C ALA A 477 92.69 -13.14 -41.82
N ARG A 478 91.56 -13.84 -41.85
CA ARG A 478 91.34 -15.01 -42.70
C ARG A 478 91.26 -14.63 -44.18
N ASP A 479 90.47 -13.61 -44.52
CA ASP A 479 90.31 -13.15 -45.90
C ASP A 479 91.65 -12.65 -46.49
N LEU A 480 92.44 -11.91 -45.69
CA LEU A 480 93.80 -11.48 -46.06
C LEU A 480 94.73 -12.67 -46.32
N HIS A 481 94.67 -13.68 -45.45
CA HIS A 481 95.49 -14.87 -45.57
C HIS A 481 95.12 -15.65 -46.84
N ASP A 482 93.84 -15.88 -47.11
CA ASP A 482 93.41 -16.77 -48.19
C ASP A 482 93.70 -16.17 -49.58
N ALA A 483 93.38 -14.89 -49.83
CA ALA A 483 93.53 -14.28 -51.16
C ALA A 483 95.00 -13.98 -51.54
N VAL A 484 95.77 -13.41 -50.62
CA VAL A 484 97.16 -13.01 -50.88
C VAL A 484 98.07 -14.25 -50.93
N THR A 485 97.87 -15.23 -50.06
CA THR A 485 98.70 -16.43 -50.01
C THR A 485 98.54 -17.26 -51.28
N GLN A 486 97.31 -17.41 -51.82
CA GLN A 486 97.09 -18.13 -53.08
C GLN A 486 97.77 -17.45 -54.28
N THR A 487 97.70 -16.12 -54.36
CA THR A 487 98.33 -15.37 -55.45
C THR A 487 99.85 -15.39 -55.36
N LEU A 488 100.40 -15.23 -54.15
CA LEU A 488 101.84 -15.36 -53.92
C LEU A 488 102.34 -16.77 -54.22
N PHE A 489 101.62 -17.80 -53.81
CA PHE A 489 101.95 -19.20 -54.10
C PHE A 489 102.03 -19.47 -55.61
N SER A 490 101.03 -19.01 -56.37
CA SER A 490 101.02 -19.16 -57.84
C SER A 490 102.17 -18.40 -58.50
N THR A 491 102.48 -17.21 -57.99
CA THR A 491 103.61 -16.40 -58.45
C THR A 491 104.94 -17.11 -58.21
N THR A 492 105.14 -17.68 -57.02
CA THR A 492 106.35 -18.43 -56.66
C THR A 492 106.51 -19.66 -57.55
N LEU A 493 105.45 -20.43 -57.77
CA LEU A 493 105.50 -21.59 -58.67
C LEU A 493 105.95 -21.22 -60.08
N ILE A 494 105.37 -20.17 -60.68
CA ILE A 494 105.76 -19.73 -62.03
C ILE A 494 107.21 -19.24 -62.03
N ALA A 495 107.62 -18.48 -61.01
CA ALA A 495 108.97 -17.95 -60.90
C ALA A 495 110.04 -19.06 -60.77
N ASP A 496 109.75 -20.13 -60.03
CA ASP A 496 110.67 -21.26 -59.81
C ASP A 496 111.00 -22.03 -61.10
N VAL A 497 109.99 -22.26 -61.96
CA VAL A 497 110.19 -22.96 -63.26
C VAL A 497 110.52 -22.01 -64.42
N LEU A 498 110.47 -20.70 -64.22
CA LEU A 498 110.71 -19.71 -65.26
C LEU A 498 112.09 -19.87 -65.95
N PRO A 499 113.20 -20.13 -65.23
CA PRO A 499 114.51 -20.30 -65.88
C PRO A 499 114.52 -21.45 -66.89
N ASP A 500 113.96 -22.60 -66.52
CA ASP A 500 113.90 -23.79 -67.38
C ASP A 500 113.03 -23.53 -68.62
N ILE A 501 111.87 -22.88 -68.45
CA ILE A 501 110.99 -22.49 -69.56
C ILE A 501 111.69 -21.50 -70.49
N TRP A 502 112.48 -20.57 -69.92
CA TRP A 502 113.18 -19.54 -70.69
C TRP A 502 114.27 -20.13 -71.60
N GLU A 503 114.98 -21.15 -71.13
CA GLU A 503 115.95 -21.89 -71.95
C GLU A 503 115.28 -22.68 -73.07
N MET A 504 114.12 -23.30 -72.81
CA MET A 504 113.39 -24.09 -73.80
C MET A 504 112.65 -23.24 -74.85
N ASN A 505 111.99 -22.16 -74.43
CA ASN A 505 111.19 -21.30 -75.31
C ASN A 505 111.11 -19.86 -74.76
N GLN A 506 111.91 -18.97 -75.33
CA GLN A 506 111.95 -17.56 -74.91
C GLN A 506 110.62 -16.81 -75.06
N ASN A 507 109.76 -17.18 -76.02
CA ASN A 507 108.46 -16.51 -76.18
C ASN A 507 107.49 -16.89 -75.05
N GLU A 508 107.47 -18.18 -74.67
CA GLU A 508 106.68 -18.64 -73.53
C GLU A 508 107.26 -18.12 -72.21
N GLY A 509 108.59 -18.07 -72.06
CA GLY A 509 109.26 -17.45 -70.92
C GLY A 509 108.88 -15.97 -70.73
N LYS A 510 108.88 -15.17 -71.81
CA LYS A 510 108.41 -13.77 -71.76
C LYS A 510 106.95 -13.66 -71.34
N ARG A 511 106.08 -14.57 -71.80
CA ARG A 511 104.66 -14.60 -71.42
C ARG A 511 104.48 -14.91 -69.93
N ARG A 512 105.20 -15.90 -69.40
CA ARG A 512 105.18 -16.26 -67.97
C ARG A 512 105.77 -15.19 -67.06
N LEU A 513 106.81 -14.49 -67.50
CA LEU A 513 107.35 -13.34 -66.78
C LEU A 513 106.34 -12.19 -66.71
N GLU A 514 105.61 -11.93 -67.78
CA GLU A 514 104.53 -10.94 -67.78
C GLU A 514 103.37 -11.36 -66.86
N GLU A 515 103.03 -12.65 -66.82
CA GLU A 515 102.04 -13.22 -65.90
C GLU A 515 102.45 -13.04 -64.43
N VAL A 516 103.72 -13.33 -64.08
CA VAL A 516 104.29 -13.04 -62.75
C VAL A 516 104.21 -11.54 -62.42
N ARG A 517 104.53 -10.67 -63.38
CA ARG A 517 104.44 -9.21 -63.21
C ARG A 517 103.00 -8.75 -62.96
N GLN A 518 102.02 -9.34 -63.64
CA GLN A 518 100.61 -9.05 -63.43
C GLN A 518 100.10 -9.58 -62.09
N LEU A 519 100.42 -10.82 -61.73
CA LEU A 519 100.04 -11.43 -60.46
C LEU A 519 100.62 -10.67 -59.25
N THR A 520 101.89 -10.26 -59.32
CA THR A 520 102.53 -9.46 -58.25
C THR A 520 101.92 -8.07 -58.11
N ARG A 521 101.66 -7.37 -59.23
CA ARG A 521 100.96 -6.08 -59.20
C ARG A 521 99.52 -6.21 -58.69
N GLY A 522 98.83 -7.27 -59.10
CA GLY A 522 97.50 -7.63 -58.63
C GLY A 522 97.48 -7.88 -57.12
N ALA A 523 98.39 -8.69 -56.60
CA ALA A 523 98.53 -8.97 -55.17
C ALA A 523 98.87 -7.71 -54.35
N LEU A 524 99.71 -6.82 -54.86
CA LEU A 524 100.02 -5.54 -54.22
C LEU A 524 98.83 -4.58 -54.21
N ALA A 525 98.11 -4.48 -55.33
CA ALA A 525 96.87 -3.73 -55.40
C ALA A 525 95.83 -4.31 -54.45
N GLU A 526 95.75 -5.63 -54.33
CA GLU A 526 94.84 -6.33 -53.42
C GLU A 526 95.15 -6.09 -51.96
N MET A 527 96.41 -6.23 -51.55
CA MET A 527 96.85 -5.85 -50.21
C MET A 527 96.54 -4.38 -49.92
N ARG A 528 96.75 -3.47 -50.88
CA ARG A 528 96.44 -2.04 -50.70
C ARG A 528 94.95 -1.78 -50.55
N THR A 529 94.09 -2.39 -51.37
CA THR A 529 92.64 -2.28 -51.22
C THR A 529 92.21 -2.81 -49.85
N LEU A 530 92.63 -4.01 -49.45
CA LEU A 530 92.30 -4.60 -48.14
C LEU A 530 92.81 -3.73 -46.97
N LEU A 531 94.00 -3.13 -47.09
CA LEU A 531 94.53 -2.21 -46.07
C LEU A 531 93.75 -0.90 -45.96
N VAL A 532 93.23 -0.37 -47.08
CA VAL A 532 92.32 0.77 -47.08
C VAL A 532 90.98 0.39 -46.45
N GLU A 533 90.50 -0.84 -46.63
CA GLU A 533 89.31 -1.34 -45.94
C GLU A 533 89.50 -1.50 -44.42
N LEU A 534 90.73 -1.83 -44.00
CA LEU A 534 91.11 -2.05 -42.60
C LEU A 534 91.33 -0.75 -41.79
N ARG A 535 91.44 0.41 -42.45
CA ARG A 535 91.64 1.71 -41.79
C ARG A 535 90.54 2.70 -42.18
N PRO A 536 89.48 2.86 -41.37
CA PRO A 536 88.40 3.80 -41.64
C PRO A 536 88.90 5.22 -41.94
N ASN A 537 89.98 5.65 -41.28
CA ASN A 537 90.55 6.99 -41.43
C ASN A 537 91.28 7.18 -42.78
N ALA A 538 91.81 6.12 -43.40
CA ALA A 538 92.50 6.23 -44.69
C ALA A 538 91.53 6.61 -45.83
N LEU A 539 90.26 6.22 -45.71
CA LEU A 539 89.20 6.60 -46.64
C LEU A 539 88.78 8.07 -46.51
N VAL A 540 89.15 8.75 -45.42
CA VAL A 540 88.84 10.17 -45.18
C VAL A 540 89.99 11.07 -45.64
N GLU A 541 91.24 10.62 -45.47
CA GLU A 541 92.45 11.41 -45.79
C GLU A 541 92.73 11.55 -47.30
N VAL A 542 92.36 10.54 -48.10
CA VAL A 542 92.59 10.53 -49.55
C VAL A 542 91.33 10.99 -50.30
N PRO A 543 91.40 11.93 -51.25
CA PRO A 543 90.24 12.39 -52.01
C PRO A 543 89.52 11.26 -52.77
N LEU A 544 88.19 11.31 -52.81
CA LEU A 544 87.35 10.32 -53.48
C LEU A 544 87.75 10.00 -54.93
N PRO A 545 88.09 10.99 -55.81
CA PRO A 545 88.53 10.69 -57.18
C PRO A 545 89.77 9.78 -57.22
N THR A 546 90.71 9.99 -56.30
CA THR A 546 91.94 9.19 -56.19
C THR A 546 91.62 7.77 -55.69
N LEU A 547 90.72 7.64 -54.72
CA LEU A 547 90.26 6.35 -54.21
C LEU A 547 89.53 5.54 -55.29
N LEU A 548 88.67 6.18 -56.09
CA LEU A 548 87.98 5.51 -57.22
C LEU A 548 88.97 5.07 -58.29
N ARG A 549 89.99 5.87 -58.60
CA ARG A 549 91.06 5.48 -59.54
C ARG A 549 91.82 4.25 -59.06
N GLN A 550 92.20 4.21 -57.78
CA GLN A 550 92.88 3.04 -57.21
C GLN A 550 91.99 1.79 -57.23
N LEU A 551 90.70 1.96 -56.94
CA LEU A 551 89.71 0.87 -56.98
C LEU A 551 89.53 0.31 -58.41
N THR A 552 89.37 1.18 -59.42
CA THR A 552 89.21 0.73 -60.81
C THR A 552 90.48 0.08 -61.34
N GLU A 553 91.66 0.64 -61.08
CA GLU A 553 92.95 0.05 -61.47
C GLU A 553 93.14 -1.35 -60.85
N ALA A 554 92.80 -1.53 -59.57
CA ALA A 554 92.88 -2.82 -58.89
C ALA A 554 91.95 -3.86 -59.52
N LEU A 555 90.75 -3.47 -59.94
CA LEU A 555 89.77 -4.37 -60.56
C LEU A 555 90.09 -4.71 -62.01
N ILE A 556 90.64 -3.76 -62.79
CA ILE A 556 91.19 -4.02 -64.13
C ILE A 556 92.33 -5.05 -64.04
N GLY A 557 93.16 -4.98 -62.99
CA GLY A 557 94.24 -5.96 -62.78
C GLY A 557 93.75 -7.38 -62.48
N ARG A 558 92.52 -7.55 -61.96
CA ARG A 558 91.96 -8.86 -61.56
C ARG A 558 90.96 -9.45 -62.55
N SER A 559 90.40 -8.62 -63.43
CA SER A 559 89.30 -9.00 -64.32
C SER A 559 89.63 -8.68 -65.77
N ARG A 560 88.94 -9.33 -66.72
CA ARG A 560 89.08 -9.03 -68.16
C ARG A 560 88.20 -7.85 -68.61
N ILE A 561 87.62 -7.10 -67.66
CA ILE A 561 86.68 -6.03 -67.94
C ILE A 561 87.45 -4.72 -68.11
N ASN A 562 87.14 -3.98 -69.17
CA ASN A 562 87.68 -2.64 -69.34
C ASN A 562 86.85 -1.65 -68.51
N ILE A 563 87.48 -0.95 -67.57
CA ILE A 563 86.80 0.02 -66.70
C ILE A 563 87.28 1.42 -67.02
N GLU A 564 86.38 2.28 -67.50
CA GLU A 564 86.67 3.68 -67.77
C GLU A 564 86.24 4.54 -66.58
N LEU A 565 87.12 5.43 -66.13
CA LEU A 565 86.85 6.36 -65.02
C LEU A 565 86.90 7.79 -65.54
N SER A 566 85.78 8.49 -65.42
CA SER A 566 85.68 9.94 -65.66
C SER A 566 85.35 10.67 -64.35
N THR A 567 86.12 11.72 -64.05
CA THR A 567 85.93 12.54 -62.84
C THR A 567 85.90 14.01 -63.23
N GLU A 568 84.80 14.69 -62.93
CA GLU A 568 84.58 16.10 -63.24
C GLU A 568 84.34 16.90 -61.97
N GLY A 569 85.08 18.00 -61.79
CA GLY A 569 85.02 18.86 -60.61
C GLY A 569 85.81 18.33 -59.40
N GLU A 570 86.16 19.24 -58.49
CA GLU A 570 86.90 18.93 -57.26
C GLU A 570 86.23 19.63 -56.07
N ARG A 571 85.66 18.84 -55.15
CA ARG A 571 84.98 19.32 -53.94
C ARG A 571 85.35 18.43 -52.76
N LYS A 572 85.62 19.06 -51.61
CA LYS A 572 85.85 18.33 -50.36
C LYS A 572 84.52 17.88 -49.77
N LEU A 573 84.38 16.57 -49.51
CA LEU A 573 83.16 15.96 -48.99
C LEU A 573 83.25 15.76 -47.47
N PRO A 574 82.11 15.75 -46.76
CA PRO A 574 82.03 15.20 -45.41
C PRO A 574 82.55 13.75 -45.36
N ALA A 575 83.18 13.37 -44.25
CA ALA A 575 83.86 12.08 -44.11
C ALA A 575 82.91 10.88 -44.30
N ASP A 576 81.71 10.96 -43.73
CA ASP A 576 80.63 9.99 -43.85
C ASP A 576 80.09 9.85 -45.29
N VAL A 577 79.94 10.98 -46.00
CA VAL A 577 79.53 11.03 -47.41
C VAL A 577 80.59 10.40 -48.30
N GLN A 578 81.86 10.76 -48.12
CA GLN A 578 82.99 10.23 -48.89
C GLN A 578 83.11 8.71 -48.72
N VAL A 579 83.08 8.22 -47.48
CA VAL A 579 83.15 6.79 -47.17
C VAL A 579 81.96 6.05 -47.79
N SER A 580 80.75 6.59 -47.67
CA SER A 580 79.54 5.95 -48.19
C SER A 580 79.54 5.85 -49.72
N LEU A 581 79.92 6.92 -50.43
CA LEU A 581 80.03 6.91 -51.89
C LEU A 581 81.10 5.94 -52.37
N TYR A 582 82.27 5.91 -51.73
CA TYR A 582 83.32 4.94 -52.06
C TYR A 582 82.84 3.49 -51.89
N ARG A 583 82.18 3.18 -50.76
CA ARG A 583 81.66 1.83 -50.49
C ARG A 583 80.57 1.42 -51.47
N ILE A 584 79.71 2.34 -51.90
CA ILE A 584 78.71 2.07 -52.93
C ILE A 584 79.39 1.80 -54.29
N ALA A 585 80.38 2.60 -54.69
CA ALA A 585 81.14 2.36 -55.92
C ALA A 585 81.82 0.99 -55.92
N GLN A 586 82.43 0.63 -54.78
CA GLN A 586 83.10 -0.65 -54.57
C GLN A 586 82.14 -1.83 -54.71
N GLU A 587 81.02 -1.79 -54.02
CA GLU A 587 80.02 -2.86 -54.08
C GLU A 587 79.42 -2.98 -55.49
N ALA A 588 79.12 -1.85 -56.14
CA ALA A 588 78.63 -1.83 -57.52
C ALA A 588 79.64 -2.48 -58.49
N LEU A 589 80.91 -2.07 -58.45
CA LEU A 589 81.95 -2.62 -59.32
C LEU A 589 82.26 -4.10 -59.03
N ASN A 590 82.21 -4.52 -57.76
CA ASN A 590 82.34 -5.93 -57.40
C ASN A 590 81.21 -6.77 -57.99
N ASN A 591 79.98 -6.25 -57.99
CA ASN A 591 78.84 -6.90 -58.62
C ASN A 591 79.00 -6.98 -60.14
N VAL A 592 79.55 -5.94 -60.78
CA VAL A 592 79.90 -5.99 -62.21
C VAL A 592 80.87 -7.13 -62.50
N VAL A 593 81.97 -7.22 -61.73
CA VAL A 593 83.00 -8.25 -61.95
C VAL A 593 82.49 -9.67 -61.67
N LYS A 594 81.68 -9.87 -60.62
CA LYS A 594 81.23 -11.20 -60.20
C LYS A 594 79.99 -11.69 -60.94
N HIS A 595 79.07 -10.80 -61.28
CA HIS A 595 77.71 -11.17 -61.67
C HIS A 595 77.29 -10.67 -63.04
N ALA A 596 77.79 -9.53 -63.51
CA ALA A 596 77.27 -8.90 -64.72
C ALA A 596 77.71 -9.58 -66.03
N LYS A 597 78.84 -10.33 -66.04
CA LYS A 597 79.46 -10.83 -67.29
C LYS A 597 79.71 -9.71 -68.32
N ALA A 598 79.93 -8.49 -67.86
CA ALA A 598 80.16 -7.32 -68.69
C ALA A 598 81.54 -7.38 -69.38
N SER A 599 81.66 -6.75 -70.55
CA SER A 599 82.96 -6.52 -71.19
C SER A 599 83.52 -5.13 -70.88
N GLN A 600 82.65 -4.19 -70.51
CA GLN A 600 83.00 -2.81 -70.20
C GLN A 600 82.17 -2.27 -69.04
N ALA A 601 82.79 -1.45 -68.21
CA ALA A 601 82.11 -0.66 -67.19
C ALA A 601 82.60 0.80 -67.21
N VAL A 602 81.73 1.72 -66.83
CA VAL A 602 82.01 3.15 -66.76
C VAL A 602 81.67 3.65 -65.37
N VAL A 603 82.63 4.35 -64.76
CA VAL A 603 82.46 5.03 -63.48
C VAL A 603 82.56 6.52 -63.74
N THR A 604 81.51 7.26 -63.39
CA THR A 604 81.47 8.71 -63.54
C THR A 604 81.25 9.35 -62.19
N LEU A 605 82.16 10.22 -61.78
CA LEU A 605 82.01 11.06 -60.60
C LEU A 605 81.93 12.52 -61.04
N HIS A 606 80.80 13.16 -60.76
CA HIS A 606 80.60 14.58 -61.00
C HIS A 606 80.43 15.31 -59.66
N CYS A 607 81.36 16.19 -59.34
CA CYS A 607 81.45 16.93 -58.09
C CYS A 607 81.25 18.43 -58.33
N ALA A 608 80.00 18.90 -58.31
CA ALA A 608 79.63 20.32 -58.42
C ALA A 608 78.73 20.73 -57.24
N GLU A 609 77.65 21.48 -57.47
CA GLU A 609 76.65 21.83 -56.44
C GLU A 609 75.99 20.59 -55.82
N SER A 610 75.72 19.57 -56.65
CA SER A 610 75.41 18.20 -56.24
C SER A 610 76.55 17.26 -56.61
N VAL A 611 76.67 16.18 -55.83
CA VAL A 611 77.66 15.12 -56.05
C VAL A 611 76.94 13.92 -56.62
N ARG A 612 77.29 13.52 -57.84
CA ARG A 612 76.71 12.37 -58.52
C ARG A 612 77.79 11.33 -58.78
N LEU A 613 77.56 10.13 -58.27
CA LEU A 613 78.35 8.95 -58.59
C LEU A 613 77.48 8.00 -59.41
N THR A 614 77.95 7.64 -60.61
CA THR A 614 77.31 6.67 -61.49
C THR A 614 78.27 5.52 -61.77
N VAL A 615 77.78 4.29 -61.67
CA VAL A 615 78.48 3.07 -62.11
C VAL A 615 77.57 2.36 -63.10
N ALA A 616 78.04 2.18 -64.34
CA ALA A 616 77.30 1.54 -65.42
C ALA A 616 78.11 0.38 -66.02
N ASP A 617 77.44 -0.70 -66.43
CA ASP A 617 78.04 -1.82 -67.16
C ASP A 617 77.18 -2.23 -68.36
N ASN A 618 77.80 -2.91 -69.32
CA ASN A 618 77.14 -3.45 -70.51
C ASN A 618 76.83 -4.96 -70.41
N GLY A 619 76.68 -5.47 -69.19
CA GLY A 619 76.53 -6.89 -68.91
C GLY A 619 75.11 -7.42 -69.13
N ALA A 620 74.83 -8.56 -68.51
CA ALA A 620 73.58 -9.30 -68.68
C ALA A 620 72.35 -8.60 -68.11
N GLY A 621 72.52 -7.58 -67.25
CA GLY A 621 71.42 -6.92 -66.55
C GLY A 621 70.53 -7.87 -65.74
N PHE A 622 69.53 -7.33 -65.04
CA PHE A 622 68.54 -8.11 -64.30
C PHE A 622 67.27 -7.29 -64.09
N ASP A 623 66.16 -7.93 -63.75
CA ASP A 623 64.93 -7.22 -63.36
C ASP A 623 65.00 -6.82 -61.87
N PRO A 624 65.09 -5.52 -61.54
CA PRO A 624 65.21 -5.05 -60.16
C PRO A 624 64.02 -5.42 -59.26
N SER A 625 62.86 -5.73 -59.83
CA SER A 625 61.64 -6.09 -59.11
C SER A 625 61.61 -7.55 -58.66
N THR A 626 62.41 -8.41 -59.29
CA THR A 626 62.47 -9.86 -59.00
C THR A 626 63.55 -10.24 -57.99
N VAL A 627 64.37 -9.27 -57.57
CA VAL A 627 65.46 -9.50 -56.62
C VAL A 627 64.88 -9.62 -55.20
N THR A 628 64.86 -10.84 -54.65
CA THR A 628 64.45 -11.11 -53.27
C THR A 628 65.42 -10.50 -52.25
N ALA A 629 64.92 -10.28 -51.02
CA ALA A 629 65.62 -9.67 -49.88
C ALA A 629 66.95 -10.35 -49.47
N ASP A 630 67.30 -11.49 -50.07
CA ASP A 630 68.54 -12.23 -49.85
C ASP A 630 69.75 -11.63 -50.59
N HIS A 631 69.53 -10.73 -51.56
CA HIS A 631 70.63 -10.00 -52.22
C HIS A 631 71.10 -8.83 -51.36
N LEU A 632 71.85 -9.16 -50.30
CA LEU A 632 72.33 -8.25 -49.27
C LEU A 632 73.02 -6.98 -49.82
N GLY A 633 73.71 -7.07 -50.97
CA GLY A 633 74.47 -5.97 -51.58
C GLY A 633 73.63 -4.76 -52.01
N LEU A 634 72.49 -4.96 -52.70
CA LEU A 634 71.63 -3.85 -53.16
C LEU A 634 70.93 -3.15 -52.00
N LYS A 635 70.50 -3.93 -50.99
CA LYS A 635 69.89 -3.40 -49.77
C LYS A 635 70.89 -2.55 -48.99
N ILE A 636 72.11 -3.06 -48.79
CA ILE A 636 73.19 -2.33 -48.10
C ILE A 636 73.54 -1.03 -48.84
N MET A 637 73.65 -1.05 -50.17
CA MET A 637 73.94 0.17 -50.94
C MET A 637 72.85 1.24 -50.78
N ARG A 638 71.57 0.82 -50.76
CA ARG A 638 70.43 1.72 -50.53
C ARG A 638 70.43 2.30 -49.11
N GLU A 639 70.60 1.46 -48.09
CA GLU A 639 70.68 1.90 -46.68
C GLU A 639 71.86 2.87 -46.44
N ARG A 640 73.01 2.63 -47.08
CA ARG A 640 74.17 3.54 -47.01
C ARG A 640 73.87 4.90 -47.66
N ALA A 641 73.20 4.92 -48.80
CA ALA A 641 72.77 6.16 -49.43
C ALA A 641 71.76 6.92 -48.55
N GLU A 642 70.79 6.21 -47.96
CA GLU A 642 69.81 6.81 -47.03
C GLU A 642 70.46 7.40 -45.79
N THR A 643 71.49 6.74 -45.24
CA THR A 643 72.23 7.20 -44.04
C THR A 643 72.87 8.58 -44.25
N ILE A 644 73.39 8.85 -45.46
CA ILE A 644 73.96 10.16 -45.81
C ILE A 644 72.93 11.11 -46.43
N GLY A 645 71.65 10.71 -46.48
CA GLY A 645 70.57 11.48 -47.09
C GLY A 645 70.66 11.62 -48.61
N ALA A 646 71.39 10.73 -49.30
CA ALA A 646 71.54 10.71 -50.75
C ALA A 646 70.40 9.93 -51.43
N LYS A 647 70.07 10.34 -52.66
CA LYS A 647 69.09 9.64 -53.51
C LYS A 647 69.79 8.51 -54.27
N PHE A 648 69.38 7.28 -54.01
CA PHE A 648 69.83 6.08 -54.72
C PHE A 648 68.85 5.70 -55.83
N SER A 649 69.38 5.40 -57.02
CA SER A 649 68.60 4.92 -58.16
C SER A 649 69.34 3.79 -58.87
N ILE A 650 68.58 2.81 -59.35
CA ILE A 650 69.09 1.69 -60.14
C ILE A 650 68.22 1.50 -61.37
N TYR A 651 68.87 1.29 -62.50
CA TYR A 651 68.28 0.96 -63.78
C TYR A 651 68.97 -0.30 -64.28
N SER A 652 68.22 -1.36 -64.52
CA SER A 652 68.75 -2.62 -65.04
C SER A 652 67.64 -3.29 -65.81
N GLU A 653 67.96 -3.83 -66.98
CA GLU A 653 67.06 -4.66 -67.77
C GLU A 653 67.82 -5.90 -68.27
N PRO A 654 67.21 -7.10 -68.26
CA PRO A 654 67.86 -8.30 -68.78
C PRO A 654 68.32 -8.10 -70.24
N GLY A 655 69.63 -8.14 -70.45
CA GLY A 655 70.31 -7.97 -71.74
C GLY A 655 70.88 -6.57 -71.98
N GLU A 656 70.55 -5.56 -71.19
CA GLU A 656 70.95 -4.16 -71.41
C GLU A 656 71.95 -3.61 -70.37
N GLY A 657 72.44 -4.46 -69.46
CA GLY A 657 73.40 -4.07 -68.42
C GLY A 657 72.74 -3.43 -67.19
N THR A 658 73.55 -2.85 -66.31
CA THR A 658 73.07 -2.21 -65.08
C THR A 658 73.71 -0.84 -64.90
N GLN A 659 72.92 0.14 -64.46
CA GLN A 659 73.36 1.45 -64.04
C GLN A 659 72.87 1.77 -62.63
N ILE A 660 73.81 2.05 -61.74
CA ILE A 660 73.55 2.56 -60.38
C ILE A 660 73.96 4.03 -60.34
N SER A 661 73.09 4.88 -59.79
CA SER A 661 73.36 6.31 -59.63
C SER A 661 72.98 6.77 -58.23
N VAL A 662 73.91 7.44 -57.58
CA VAL A 662 73.76 8.06 -56.25
C VAL A 662 73.98 9.55 -56.37
N VAL A 663 72.99 10.32 -55.94
CA VAL A 663 73.02 11.78 -55.94
C VAL A 663 72.94 12.29 -54.51
N TRP A 664 73.99 12.98 -54.06
CA TRP A 664 74.03 13.65 -52.77
C TRP A 664 73.99 15.16 -52.97
N GLU A 665 73.14 15.82 -52.18
CA GLU A 665 73.00 17.27 -52.14
C GLU A 665 73.22 17.73 -50.70
N GLU A 666 74.02 18.77 -50.53
CA GLU A 666 74.25 19.36 -49.20
C GLU A 666 72.97 20.05 -48.75
N LYS A 667 72.27 19.47 -47.78
CA LYS A 667 71.07 20.10 -47.21
C LYS A 667 71.49 21.36 -46.44
N PRO A 668 70.86 22.52 -46.67
CA PRO A 668 71.11 23.70 -45.86
C PRO A 668 70.73 23.38 -44.41
N PHE A 669 71.62 23.74 -43.47
CA PHE A 669 71.40 23.62 -42.03
C PHE A 669 70.00 24.16 -41.67
N THR A 670 69.08 23.26 -41.36
CA THR A 670 67.82 23.61 -40.71
C THR A 670 68.02 23.32 -39.23
N THR A 671 68.40 24.34 -38.49
CA THR A 671 68.40 24.34 -37.02
C THR A 671 66.99 23.98 -36.56
N LYS A 672 66.84 22.83 -35.91
CA LYS A 672 65.73 22.54 -35.01
C LYS A 672 66.25 22.52 -33.58
#